data_AF-A0AA37TBE7-F1
#
_entry.id   AF-A0AA37TBE7-F1
#
_cell.length_a   1.000
_cell.length_b   1.000
_cell.length_c   1.000
_cell.angle_alpha   90.00
_cell.angle_beta   90.00
_cell.angle_gamma   90.00
#
_symmetry.space_group_name_H-M   'P 1'
#
loop_
_entity.id
_entity.type
_entity.pdbx_description
1 polymer ?
#
loop_
_entity_poly.entity_id
_entity_poly.type
_entity_poly.pdbx_seq_one_letter_code
_entity_poly.pdbx_strand_id
1 'polypeptide(L)'
;MPITSNQTLSNRNTLSRSTFKKAILVSAMGVALSTVGCGGGSSSSNSDNDTSAQPNSSVETQVQLSGTAVKGLIVGGEVTVYPITNGEIDVNSPLGSGTTDTLGQFSNITLTDYSGGPVAVTLTPARNGSTLMKCDVSFGCENGIHFGDTYEMNDEAFTLQALLPSADESQPITLSALSTVASQLAKTEMNTNNDAAAVIHSANHSVADRFNIEGDVTRINIIDITNSDSVSLADDNSLRYSVLNSAIIEATLKDHSEPRLSLAQALNTFAEQYALNGGIADTGDSGVTYEDILSSNYLIDIMQNAAVADGVTTTLFELENNFTIDGLTAHNGSRTPIRGSFPITADNEFDTVKAMVQDIRDIANAALYTDSFEFTQEQTMTESFIDEDVSAGFDALGRVGQAIGHAHAYFADNEYSSIYFDDDTNLYVNKSTYYVNDDDTPYFNYTLNGYLYGEDQPTYVDITATDRNSQITVGVNGNTGLTSYESDIQASIAANVNVDLVVSGEVRIEDQLQISLAPESSLFMQFALNASAGLDELHSYDYTASDLDVLIRAFFDVDVTVEQLNRENGVTFTGRTHIGLDTAATADLNFNGTLIPSEHRYSNLYAYFYPTLTTGQLSIVLDGSLTNALGDELNTRFAIRTDSSNFRPRCSSRFYDNNIDYGNNRYWWRSYYTDTYPSPTLRYYNCPNENDYAFVDIATTLEFGAFINALNERFSVQVQATRTGVDTYESSVSLKNSSGMLMEIVYEGDDSSDIDNITIENENNVELSLFSVDEDRDVIQGRLTLNGTEYGSISDESGTLVIRYRDGSFESL
;
A
#
# COMPACT_ATOMS: atom_id res chain seq x y z
N MET A 1 29.57 -1.44 2.49
CA MET A 1 29.70 -0.80 1.15
C MET A 1 29.09 0.58 1.28
N PRO A 2 29.81 1.69 1.10
CA PRO A 2 29.18 3.00 1.15
C PRO A 2 28.47 3.23 -0.19
N ILE A 3 27.13 3.33 -0.14
CA ILE A 3 26.30 3.73 -1.27
C ILE A 3 26.48 5.24 -1.43
N THR A 4 27.43 5.66 -2.25
CA THR A 4 27.55 7.08 -2.64
C THR A 4 26.52 7.39 -3.73
N SER A 5 25.28 7.69 -3.33
CA SER A 5 24.16 8.08 -4.20
C SER A 5 24.25 9.54 -4.70
N ASN A 6 25.23 10.33 -4.24
CA ASN A 6 25.23 11.78 -4.42
C ASN A 6 25.49 12.31 -5.84
N GLN A 7 25.99 11.51 -6.80
CA GLN A 7 26.32 12.05 -8.14
C GLN A 7 25.22 11.88 -9.20
N THR A 8 24.26 10.97 -9.02
CA THR A 8 23.14 10.78 -9.96
C THR A 8 21.90 11.61 -9.62
N LEU A 9 21.73 12.02 -8.37
CA LEU A 9 20.60 12.87 -7.92
C LEU A 9 20.77 14.34 -8.31
N SER A 10 21.99 14.87 -8.32
CA SER A 10 22.26 16.30 -8.59
C SER A 10 21.85 16.76 -10.00
N ASN A 11 21.99 15.91 -11.02
CA ASN A 11 21.58 16.24 -12.39
C ASN A 11 20.09 16.04 -12.67
N ARG A 12 19.35 15.29 -11.84
CA ARG A 12 17.90 15.03 -11.99
C ARG A 12 17.02 16.01 -11.20
N ASN A 13 17.57 16.78 -10.25
CA ASN A 13 16.86 17.87 -9.54
C ASN A 13 16.37 19.01 -10.47
N THR A 14 16.83 19.07 -11.72
CA THR A 14 16.30 20.01 -12.72
C THR A 14 15.05 19.50 -13.44
N LEU A 15 14.82 18.19 -13.51
CA LEU A 15 13.58 17.61 -14.05
C LEU A 15 12.41 17.77 -13.06
N SER A 16 12.60 17.50 -11.76
CA SER A 16 11.52 17.63 -10.76
C SER A 16 10.97 19.06 -10.68
N ARG A 17 11.84 20.08 -10.73
CA ARG A 17 11.43 21.50 -10.74
C ARG A 17 10.70 21.94 -12.03
N SER A 18 10.90 21.24 -13.14
CA SER A 18 10.24 21.51 -14.42
C SER A 18 8.89 20.82 -14.50
N THR A 19 8.82 19.55 -14.09
CA THR A 19 7.60 18.73 -14.12
C THR A 19 6.60 19.16 -13.04
N PHE A 20 7.06 19.56 -11.85
CA PHE A 20 6.20 20.14 -10.80
C PHE A 20 5.59 21.50 -11.24
N LYS A 21 6.34 22.31 -12.01
CA LYS A 21 5.82 23.54 -12.63
C LYS A 21 4.85 23.27 -13.78
N LYS A 22 4.98 22.14 -14.49
CA LYS A 22 4.06 21.70 -15.55
C LYS A 22 2.78 21.09 -14.97
N ALA A 23 2.86 20.30 -13.89
CA ALA A 23 1.72 19.80 -13.13
C ALA A 23 0.91 20.93 -12.44
N ILE A 24 1.60 21.96 -11.90
CA ILE A 24 0.96 23.21 -11.44
C ILE A 24 0.47 24.08 -12.62
N LEU A 25 0.93 23.84 -13.86
CA LEU A 25 0.35 24.48 -15.04
C LEU A 25 -0.94 23.78 -15.51
N VAL A 26 -1.14 22.49 -15.19
CA VAL A 26 -2.40 21.78 -15.44
C VAL A 26 -3.51 22.32 -14.53
N SER A 27 -3.19 22.73 -13.30
CA SER A 27 -4.13 23.50 -12.46
C SER A 27 -4.40 24.93 -12.98
N ALA A 28 -3.59 25.44 -13.92
CA ALA A 28 -3.80 26.72 -14.60
C ALA A 28 -4.60 26.60 -15.93
N MET A 29 -4.96 25.39 -16.40
CA MET A 29 -5.77 25.21 -17.61
C MET A 29 -7.29 25.32 -17.40
N GLY A 30 -7.75 25.55 -16.16
CA GLY A 30 -9.10 26.04 -15.89
C GLY A 30 -9.37 27.47 -16.38
N VAL A 31 -8.37 28.15 -16.96
CA VAL A 31 -8.42 29.59 -17.29
C VAL A 31 -8.97 29.91 -18.70
N ALA A 32 -9.34 28.92 -19.52
CA ALA A 32 -9.81 29.17 -20.89
C ALA A 32 -11.34 29.23 -21.07
N LEU A 33 -12.15 29.03 -20.01
CA LEU A 33 -13.59 28.81 -20.16
C LEU A 33 -14.40 29.97 -19.57
N SER A 34 -14.48 31.09 -20.29
CA SER A 34 -15.49 32.10 -19.99
C SER A 34 -15.91 32.93 -21.21
N THR A 35 -16.96 32.50 -21.92
CA THR A 35 -17.85 33.43 -22.65
C THR A 35 -19.31 32.95 -22.73
N VAL A 36 -20.14 33.57 -21.87
CA VAL A 36 -21.58 33.95 -21.95
C VAL A 36 -22.51 33.35 -23.03
N GLY A 37 -23.69 32.86 -22.62
CA GLY A 37 -24.89 32.87 -23.49
C GLY A 37 -26.16 32.16 -22.99
N CYS A 38 -27.04 32.87 -22.29
CA CYS A 38 -28.41 32.43 -21.93
C CYS A 38 -29.38 32.46 -23.13
N GLY A 39 -30.23 31.42 -23.31
CA GLY A 39 -31.35 31.45 -24.25
C GLY A 39 -32.21 30.18 -24.27
N GLY A 40 -33.41 30.22 -23.66
CA GLY A 40 -34.33 29.08 -23.53
C GLY A 40 -35.31 28.86 -24.69
N GLY A 41 -36.22 27.87 -24.53
CA GLY A 41 -37.38 27.69 -25.41
C GLY A 41 -38.12 26.35 -25.22
N SER A 42 -39.36 26.42 -24.76
CA SER A 42 -40.28 25.32 -24.47
C SER A 42 -41.00 24.75 -25.70
N SER A 43 -41.38 23.46 -25.66
CA SER A 43 -42.56 22.97 -26.39
C SER A 43 -43.17 21.73 -25.75
N SER A 44 -44.44 21.86 -25.37
CA SER A 44 -45.33 20.81 -24.89
C SER A 44 -46.13 20.18 -26.03
N SER A 45 -46.28 18.85 -26.01
CA SER A 45 -47.41 18.17 -26.66
C SER A 45 -47.67 16.80 -26.04
N ASN A 46 -48.96 16.45 -26.02
CA ASN A 46 -49.63 15.50 -25.15
C ASN A 46 -49.91 14.15 -25.86
N SER A 47 -50.31 13.19 -25.03
CA SER A 47 -51.31 12.11 -25.26
C SER A 47 -50.95 10.79 -25.96
N ASP A 48 -51.17 9.74 -25.14
CA ASP A 48 -51.94 8.50 -25.37
C ASP A 48 -51.23 7.15 -25.54
N ASN A 49 -51.12 6.45 -24.40
CA ASN A 49 -51.82 5.19 -24.06
C ASN A 49 -51.95 4.10 -25.16
N ASP A 50 -51.38 2.92 -24.88
CA ASP A 50 -52.10 1.73 -24.37
C ASP A 50 -51.57 0.39 -24.94
N THR A 51 -51.20 -0.47 -23.99
CA THR A 51 -51.13 -1.95 -23.94
C THR A 51 -50.91 -2.82 -25.19
N SER A 52 -50.01 -3.80 -25.03
CA SER A 52 -50.46 -5.20 -24.85
C SER A 52 -49.32 -6.10 -24.36
N ALA A 53 -49.43 -6.54 -23.10
CA ALA A 53 -48.70 -7.69 -22.58
C ALA A 53 -49.19 -8.98 -23.26
N GLN A 54 -48.26 -9.87 -23.60
CA GLN A 54 -48.57 -11.24 -23.98
C GLN A 54 -47.84 -12.19 -23.02
N PRO A 55 -48.53 -13.15 -22.38
CA PRO A 55 -47.95 -14.03 -21.38
C PRO A 55 -47.19 -15.17 -22.04
N ASN A 56 -46.03 -15.55 -21.51
CA ASN A 56 -45.39 -16.80 -21.88
C ASN A 56 -44.77 -17.49 -20.65
N SER A 57 -45.42 -18.60 -20.31
CA SER A 57 -44.91 -19.83 -19.69
C SER A 57 -43.80 -19.73 -18.64
N SER A 58 -44.20 -20.01 -17.39
CA SER A 58 -43.34 -20.41 -16.28
C SER A 58 -42.51 -21.64 -16.64
N VAL A 59 -41.26 -21.40 -17.04
CA VAL A 59 -40.16 -22.36 -16.88
C VAL A 59 -39.73 -22.22 -15.42
N GLU A 60 -39.75 -23.31 -14.64
CA GLU A 60 -39.04 -23.35 -13.37
C GLU A 60 -37.55 -23.18 -13.67
N THR A 61 -37.05 -21.95 -13.56
CA THR A 61 -35.61 -21.66 -13.55
C THR A 61 -35.07 -22.09 -12.19
N GLN A 62 -34.48 -23.28 -12.12
CA GLN A 62 -33.56 -23.60 -11.03
C GLN A 62 -32.36 -22.67 -11.14
N VAL A 63 -32.03 -22.00 -10.04
CA VAL A 63 -30.79 -21.24 -9.86
C VAL A 63 -29.96 -21.99 -8.83
N GLN A 64 -28.71 -22.33 -9.16
CA GLN A 64 -27.74 -22.91 -8.26
C GLN A 64 -26.76 -21.85 -7.74
N LEU A 65 -26.60 -21.79 -6.43
CA LEU A 65 -25.64 -20.92 -5.77
C LEU A 65 -24.45 -21.71 -5.22
N SER A 66 -23.26 -21.14 -5.35
CA SER A 66 -22.01 -21.65 -4.79
C SER A 66 -21.18 -20.49 -4.26
N GLY A 67 -20.25 -20.76 -3.35
CA GLY A 67 -19.45 -19.71 -2.72
C GLY A 67 -18.54 -20.23 -1.61
N THR A 68 -17.97 -19.29 -0.86
CA THR A 68 -17.02 -19.55 0.24
C THR A 68 -17.43 -18.72 1.45
N ALA A 69 -17.21 -19.26 2.66
CA ALA A 69 -17.42 -18.53 3.90
C ALA A 69 -16.14 -18.44 4.74
N VAL A 70 -15.69 -17.21 5.00
CA VAL A 70 -14.41 -16.98 5.67
C VAL A 70 -14.48 -15.76 6.61
N LYS A 71 -14.30 -16.03 7.90
CA LYS A 71 -13.89 -15.09 8.96
C LYS A 71 -12.67 -15.67 9.68
N GLY A 72 -11.86 -16.43 8.94
CA GLY A 72 -11.30 -17.70 9.38
C GLY A 72 -12.01 -18.82 8.63
N LEU A 73 -11.27 -19.79 8.09
CA LEU A 73 -11.84 -20.82 7.22
C LEU A 73 -12.91 -21.63 7.97
N ILE A 74 -14.20 -21.49 7.61
CA ILE A 74 -15.32 -22.12 8.33
C ILE A 74 -15.68 -23.46 7.69
N VAL A 75 -15.47 -24.56 8.41
CA VAL A 75 -15.78 -25.92 7.99
C VAL A 75 -17.05 -26.41 8.67
N GLY A 76 -18.01 -26.94 7.90
CA GLY A 76 -19.25 -27.51 8.41
C GLY A 76 -20.24 -26.47 8.94
N GLY A 77 -20.20 -25.22 8.47
CA GLY A 77 -21.22 -24.21 8.75
C GLY A 77 -22.48 -24.44 7.90
N GLU A 78 -23.66 -24.12 8.44
CA GLU A 78 -24.94 -24.26 7.76
C GLU A 78 -25.26 -22.99 6.97
N VAL A 79 -25.39 -23.10 5.65
CA VAL A 79 -25.70 -21.99 4.74
C VAL A 79 -27.15 -22.09 4.31
N THR A 80 -27.92 -21.03 4.51
CA THR A 80 -29.33 -20.95 4.11
C THR A 80 -29.59 -19.69 3.28
N VAL A 81 -30.39 -19.83 2.22
CA VAL A 81 -30.77 -18.75 1.32
C VAL A 81 -32.22 -18.37 1.57
N TYR A 82 -32.49 -17.09 1.78
CA TYR A 82 -33.83 -16.54 2.04
C TYR A 82 -34.20 -15.49 0.98
N PRO A 83 -35.48 -15.39 0.59
CA PRO A 83 -35.93 -14.33 -0.29
C PRO A 83 -36.04 -13.01 0.49
N ILE A 84 -35.80 -11.89 -0.18
CA ILE A 84 -36.10 -10.57 0.35
C ILE A 84 -37.43 -10.12 -0.24
N THR A 85 -38.42 -9.90 0.61
CA THR A 85 -39.77 -9.49 0.21
C THR A 85 -40.20 -8.25 0.96
N ASN A 86 -40.70 -7.23 0.23
CA ASN A 86 -41.13 -5.95 0.80
C ASN A 86 -40.04 -5.26 1.67
N GLY A 87 -38.77 -5.37 1.27
CA GLY A 87 -37.64 -4.77 1.99
C GLY A 87 -37.19 -5.56 3.23
N GLU A 88 -37.75 -6.74 3.50
CA GLU A 88 -37.46 -7.57 4.67
C GLU A 88 -36.99 -8.97 4.26
N ILE A 89 -36.10 -9.57 5.06
CA ILE A 89 -35.66 -10.95 4.84
C ILE A 89 -36.73 -11.92 5.36
N ASP A 90 -37.31 -12.74 4.48
CA ASP A 90 -38.30 -13.74 4.90
C ASP A 90 -37.62 -15.03 5.38
N VAL A 91 -37.24 -15.03 6.65
CA VAL A 91 -36.61 -16.19 7.32
C VAL A 91 -37.53 -17.42 7.44
N ASN A 92 -38.83 -17.28 7.16
CA ASN A 92 -39.78 -18.40 7.26
C ASN A 92 -39.92 -19.19 5.94
N SER A 93 -39.35 -18.67 4.85
CA SER A 93 -39.48 -19.23 3.51
C SER A 93 -38.11 -19.49 2.87
N PRO A 94 -37.25 -20.36 3.45
CA PRO A 94 -35.94 -20.64 2.88
C PRO A 94 -36.06 -21.20 1.45
N LEU A 95 -35.27 -20.66 0.53
CA LEU A 95 -35.22 -21.06 -0.88
C LEU A 95 -34.33 -22.29 -1.11
N GLY A 96 -33.34 -22.48 -0.25
CA GLY A 96 -32.38 -23.59 -0.32
C GLY A 96 -31.37 -23.54 0.82
N SER A 97 -30.68 -24.64 1.07
CA SER A 97 -29.61 -24.73 2.06
C SER A 97 -28.48 -25.68 1.65
N GLY A 98 -27.33 -25.53 2.30
CA GLY A 98 -26.13 -26.34 2.11
C GLY A 98 -25.20 -26.26 3.33
N THR A 99 -24.02 -26.84 3.22
CA THR A 99 -22.98 -26.78 4.27
C THR A 99 -21.62 -26.48 3.66
N THR A 100 -20.75 -25.78 4.39
CA THR A 100 -19.38 -25.57 3.96
C THR A 100 -18.52 -26.83 4.10
N ASP A 101 -17.63 -27.05 3.15
CA ASP A 101 -16.69 -28.17 3.13
C ASP A 101 -15.37 -27.85 3.85
N THR A 102 -14.36 -28.71 3.67
CA THR A 102 -13.03 -28.55 4.31
C THR A 102 -12.24 -27.36 3.79
N LEU A 103 -12.62 -26.79 2.66
CA LEU A 103 -12.06 -25.57 2.07
C LEU A 103 -12.97 -24.36 2.33
N GLY A 104 -13.95 -24.48 3.23
CA GLY A 104 -14.92 -23.43 3.51
C GLY A 104 -15.89 -23.14 2.38
N GLN A 105 -15.94 -24.00 1.35
CA GLN A 105 -16.77 -23.80 0.16
C GLN A 105 -18.13 -24.47 0.34
N PHE A 106 -19.20 -23.81 -0.09
CA PHE A 106 -20.52 -24.40 -0.28
C PHE A 106 -20.84 -24.43 -1.77
N SER A 107 -21.43 -25.51 -2.24
CA SER A 107 -21.72 -25.69 -3.68
C SER A 107 -23.10 -26.25 -3.93
N ASN A 108 -23.66 -25.88 -5.09
CA ASN A 108 -24.90 -26.42 -5.65
C ASN A 108 -26.15 -26.24 -4.75
N ILE A 109 -26.27 -25.11 -4.04
CA ILE A 109 -27.50 -24.78 -3.32
C ILE A 109 -28.57 -24.45 -4.36
N THR A 110 -29.54 -25.36 -4.52
CA THR A 110 -30.63 -25.20 -5.49
C THR A 110 -31.73 -24.35 -4.89
N LEU A 111 -32.05 -23.23 -5.53
CA LEU A 111 -33.17 -22.36 -5.13
C LEU A 111 -34.48 -22.88 -5.74
N THR A 112 -35.43 -23.25 -4.88
CA THR A 112 -36.77 -23.68 -5.29
C THR A 112 -37.74 -22.50 -5.28
N ASP A 113 -38.67 -22.47 -6.24
CA ASP A 113 -39.75 -21.48 -6.33
C ASP A 113 -39.27 -20.01 -6.36
N TYR A 114 -38.10 -19.77 -6.96
CA TYR A 114 -37.46 -18.47 -7.00
C TYR A 114 -37.52 -17.82 -8.39
N SER A 115 -37.88 -16.53 -8.43
CA SER A 115 -38.15 -15.77 -9.68
C SER A 115 -37.11 -14.69 -10.00
N GLY A 116 -35.89 -14.75 -9.43
CA GLY A 116 -34.79 -13.85 -9.79
C GLY A 116 -34.66 -12.54 -8.98
N GLY A 117 -35.44 -12.34 -7.92
CA GLY A 117 -35.41 -11.12 -7.08
C GLY A 117 -34.35 -11.16 -5.95
N PRO A 118 -34.14 -10.10 -5.17
CA PRO A 118 -33.04 -10.07 -4.19
C PRO A 118 -33.09 -11.22 -3.15
N VAL A 119 -31.92 -11.71 -2.73
CA VAL A 119 -31.79 -12.82 -1.76
C VAL A 119 -30.78 -12.49 -0.66
N ALA A 120 -31.00 -13.11 0.50
CA ALA A 120 -30.06 -13.12 1.61
C ALA A 120 -29.43 -14.51 1.76
N VAL A 121 -28.11 -14.60 1.71
CA VAL A 121 -27.35 -15.84 1.97
C VAL A 121 -26.76 -15.73 3.36
N THR A 122 -27.15 -16.63 4.26
CA THR A 122 -26.77 -16.57 5.68
C THR A 122 -26.07 -17.85 6.10
N LEU A 123 -24.93 -17.73 6.77
CA LEU A 123 -24.24 -18.83 7.44
C LEU A 123 -24.44 -18.75 8.94
N THR A 124 -24.74 -19.88 9.56
CA THR A 124 -24.77 -20.08 11.02
C THR A 124 -23.98 -21.34 11.41
N PRO A 125 -23.42 -21.41 12.63
CA PRO A 125 -22.88 -22.66 13.15
C PRO A 125 -23.94 -23.76 13.18
N ALA A 126 -23.53 -24.98 12.85
CA ALA A 126 -24.38 -26.15 12.88
C ALA A 126 -24.76 -26.48 14.33
N ARG A 127 -26.05 -26.72 14.57
CA ARG A 127 -26.62 -26.98 15.91
C ARG A 127 -26.07 -28.21 16.63
N ASN A 128 -25.36 -29.08 15.91
CA ASN A 128 -24.70 -30.27 16.45
C ASN A 128 -23.27 -29.97 16.97
N GLY A 129 -22.81 -28.71 16.91
CA GLY A 129 -21.47 -28.29 17.32
C GLY A 129 -20.35 -28.77 16.39
N SER A 130 -20.66 -29.23 15.17
CA SER A 130 -19.63 -29.73 14.25
C SER A 130 -18.92 -28.64 13.45
N THR A 131 -19.31 -27.37 13.62
CA THR A 131 -18.71 -26.26 12.89
C THR A 131 -17.38 -25.86 13.51
N LEU A 132 -16.35 -25.83 12.68
CA LEU A 132 -14.99 -25.46 13.04
C LEU A 132 -14.57 -24.22 12.24
N MET A 133 -13.73 -23.39 12.83
CA MET A 133 -13.11 -22.25 12.16
C MET A 133 -11.60 -22.30 12.38
N LYS A 134 -10.79 -21.96 11.37
CA LYS A 134 -9.39 -21.59 11.65
C LYS A 134 -9.33 -20.17 12.18
N CYS A 135 -8.66 -19.96 13.30
CA CYS A 135 -8.53 -18.63 13.88
C CYS A 135 -7.65 -17.72 13.02
N ASP A 136 -8.19 -16.58 12.60
CA ASP A 136 -7.54 -15.61 11.71
C ASP A 136 -7.24 -14.26 12.40
N VAL A 137 -7.36 -14.19 13.74
CA VAL A 137 -7.14 -12.98 14.53
C VAL A 137 -5.75 -13.04 15.18
N SER A 138 -5.00 -11.96 15.13
CA SER A 138 -3.56 -11.94 15.46
C SER A 138 -3.24 -12.34 16.92
N PHE A 139 -4.01 -11.83 17.89
CA PHE A 139 -3.87 -12.18 19.31
C PHE A 139 -4.63 -13.45 19.71
N GLY A 140 -5.19 -14.17 18.74
CA GLY A 140 -5.94 -15.40 18.96
C GLY A 140 -7.44 -15.19 19.24
N CYS A 141 -8.16 -16.30 19.07
CA CYS A 141 -9.58 -16.43 19.29
C CYS A 141 -9.86 -16.72 20.77
N GLU A 142 -11.13 -16.92 21.12
CA GLU A 142 -11.51 -17.20 22.51
C GLU A 142 -10.83 -18.47 23.05
N ASN A 143 -10.77 -18.58 24.39
CA ASN A 143 -10.23 -19.75 25.10
C ASN A 143 -8.73 -20.04 24.83
N GLY A 144 -7.96 -19.03 24.42
CA GLY A 144 -6.52 -19.17 24.20
C GLY A 144 -6.15 -19.91 22.91
N ILE A 145 -7.06 -19.95 21.94
CA ILE A 145 -6.80 -20.49 20.61
C ILE A 145 -5.96 -19.49 19.83
N HIS A 146 -4.77 -19.89 19.36
CA HIS A 146 -3.85 -19.00 18.66
C HIS A 146 -4.22 -18.85 17.18
N PHE A 147 -3.61 -17.88 16.51
CA PHE A 147 -3.72 -17.73 15.06
C PHE A 147 -3.34 -19.05 14.34
N GLY A 148 -4.15 -19.44 13.34
CA GLY A 148 -4.02 -20.70 12.60
C GLY A 148 -4.60 -21.94 13.29
N ASP A 149 -4.85 -21.89 14.60
CA ASP A 149 -5.43 -23.01 15.33
C ASP A 149 -6.93 -23.17 15.06
N THR A 150 -7.44 -24.37 15.31
CA THR A 150 -8.87 -24.67 15.16
C THR A 150 -9.69 -24.17 16.36
N TYR A 151 -10.72 -23.39 16.07
CA TYR A 151 -11.73 -22.88 17.00
C TYR A 151 -13.07 -23.60 16.79
N GLU A 152 -13.65 -24.15 17.86
CA GLU A 152 -14.99 -24.74 17.84
C GLU A 152 -16.06 -23.66 17.95
N MET A 153 -16.86 -23.49 16.90
CA MET A 153 -17.88 -22.45 16.83
C MET A 153 -19.16 -22.88 17.54
N ASN A 154 -19.20 -22.66 18.85
CA ASN A 154 -20.34 -23.02 19.71
C ASN A 154 -21.33 -21.86 19.95
N ASP A 155 -21.01 -20.64 19.50
CA ASP A 155 -21.88 -19.47 19.64
C ASP A 155 -22.95 -19.46 18.54
N GLU A 156 -24.18 -19.88 18.88
CA GLU A 156 -25.33 -19.86 17.95
C GLU A 156 -25.71 -18.45 17.48
N ALA A 157 -25.22 -17.39 18.13
CA ALA A 157 -25.45 -16.01 17.70
C ALA A 157 -24.49 -15.56 16.59
N PHE A 158 -23.48 -16.36 16.25
CA PHE A 158 -22.58 -16.04 15.14
C PHE A 158 -23.31 -16.17 13.81
N THR A 159 -23.27 -15.11 13.00
CA THR A 159 -23.85 -15.11 11.65
C THR A 159 -22.95 -14.38 10.66
N LEU A 160 -22.67 -14.99 9.51
CA LEU A 160 -22.18 -14.26 8.34
C LEU A 160 -23.32 -14.11 7.34
N GLN A 161 -23.44 -12.95 6.71
CA GLN A 161 -24.49 -12.69 5.74
C GLN A 161 -23.97 -11.94 4.52
N ALA A 162 -24.52 -12.27 3.35
CA ALA A 162 -24.38 -11.47 2.14
C ALA A 162 -25.78 -11.27 1.53
N LEU A 163 -26.09 -10.05 1.15
CA LEU A 163 -27.28 -9.74 0.36
C LEU A 163 -26.88 -9.58 -1.11
N LEU A 164 -27.67 -10.19 -2.00
CA LEU A 164 -27.43 -10.17 -3.44
C LEU A 164 -28.59 -9.46 -4.13
N PRO A 165 -28.34 -8.50 -5.04
CA PRO A 165 -29.39 -7.84 -5.82
C PRO A 165 -30.21 -8.83 -6.66
N SER A 166 -29.56 -9.90 -7.10
CA SER A 166 -30.17 -11.05 -7.77
C SER A 166 -29.30 -12.30 -7.57
N ALA A 167 -29.91 -13.48 -7.55
CA ALA A 167 -29.19 -14.74 -7.52
C ALA A 167 -28.79 -15.15 -8.95
N ASP A 168 -27.49 -15.11 -9.24
CA ASP A 168 -26.88 -15.50 -10.52
C ASP A 168 -26.06 -16.80 -10.34
N GLU A 169 -26.30 -17.79 -11.20
CA GLU A 169 -25.61 -19.09 -11.19
C GLU A 169 -24.12 -18.99 -11.57
N SER A 170 -23.70 -17.91 -12.24
CA SER A 170 -22.38 -17.81 -12.86
C SER A 170 -21.28 -17.27 -11.96
N GLN A 171 -21.62 -16.79 -10.76
CA GLN A 171 -20.66 -16.10 -9.89
C GLN A 171 -20.64 -16.67 -8.47
N PRO A 172 -19.45 -17.03 -7.93
CA PRO A 172 -19.32 -17.45 -6.54
C PRO A 172 -19.68 -16.31 -5.59
N ILE A 173 -20.17 -16.67 -4.40
CA ILE A 173 -20.56 -15.74 -3.34
C ILE A 173 -19.58 -15.83 -2.18
N THR A 174 -19.19 -14.71 -1.61
CA THR A 174 -18.33 -14.64 -0.44
C THR A 174 -19.15 -14.21 0.78
N LEU A 175 -19.14 -15.04 1.82
CA LEU A 175 -19.68 -14.74 3.15
C LEU A 175 -18.54 -14.35 4.07
N SER A 176 -18.53 -13.10 4.52
CA SER A 176 -17.44 -12.50 5.30
C SER A 176 -17.96 -11.47 6.32
N ALA A 177 -17.10 -10.93 7.16
CA ALA A 177 -17.43 -9.79 8.02
C ALA A 177 -17.82 -8.57 7.18
N LEU A 178 -17.07 -8.27 6.12
CA LEU A 178 -17.36 -7.13 5.23
C LEU A 178 -18.70 -7.28 4.50
N SER A 179 -19.03 -8.48 4.00
CA SER A 179 -20.35 -8.73 3.41
C SER A 179 -21.47 -8.58 4.44
N THR A 180 -21.19 -8.90 5.71
CA THR A 180 -22.14 -8.77 6.82
C THR A 180 -22.37 -7.31 7.18
N VAL A 181 -21.31 -6.48 7.18
CA VAL A 181 -21.40 -5.02 7.33
C VAL A 181 -22.25 -4.40 6.22
N ALA A 182 -21.97 -4.75 4.96
CA ALA A 182 -22.77 -4.29 3.81
C ALA A 182 -24.23 -4.75 3.91
N SER A 183 -24.46 -6.00 4.34
CA SER A 183 -25.81 -6.52 4.59
C SER A 183 -26.55 -5.72 5.66
N GLN A 184 -25.86 -5.32 6.74
CA GLN A 184 -26.45 -4.54 7.81
C GLN A 184 -26.78 -3.12 7.35
N LEU A 185 -25.90 -2.48 6.57
CA LEU A 185 -26.18 -1.19 5.94
C LEU A 185 -27.43 -1.26 5.05
N ALA A 186 -27.47 -2.22 4.13
CA ALA A 186 -28.62 -2.42 3.24
C ALA A 186 -29.93 -2.60 4.02
N LYS A 187 -29.93 -3.38 5.12
CA LYS A 187 -31.13 -3.55 5.96
C LYS A 187 -31.62 -2.24 6.58
N THR A 188 -30.72 -1.35 6.98
CA THR A 188 -31.13 -0.06 7.55
C THR A 188 -31.74 0.89 6.53
N GLU A 189 -31.42 0.72 5.24
CA GLU A 189 -31.87 1.58 4.15
C GLU A 189 -33.08 1.00 3.38
N MET A 190 -33.19 -0.33 3.30
CA MET A 190 -34.29 -1.02 2.63
C MET A 190 -35.63 -0.73 3.29
N ASN A 191 -36.63 -0.43 2.48
CA ASN A 191 -38.02 -0.27 2.92
C ASN A 191 -38.98 -0.59 1.75
N THR A 192 -40.29 -0.46 1.98
CA THR A 192 -41.30 -0.81 0.96
C THR A 192 -41.34 0.15 -0.24
N ASN A 193 -40.65 1.29 -0.19
CA ASN A 193 -40.75 2.36 -1.18
C ASN A 193 -39.51 2.47 -2.09
N ASN A 194 -38.42 1.76 -1.79
CA ASN A 194 -37.21 1.76 -2.62
C ASN A 194 -36.98 0.38 -3.28
N ASP A 195 -36.19 0.39 -4.36
CA ASP A 195 -35.77 -0.84 -5.02
C ASP A 195 -34.70 -1.54 -4.18
N ALA A 196 -35.06 -2.67 -3.58
CA ALA A 196 -34.15 -3.46 -2.75
C ALA A 196 -32.89 -3.89 -3.51
N ALA A 197 -32.98 -4.16 -4.82
CA ALA A 197 -31.80 -4.52 -5.62
C ALA A 197 -30.80 -3.36 -5.70
N ALA A 198 -31.29 -2.14 -5.95
CA ALA A 198 -30.46 -0.94 -5.99
C ALA A 198 -29.84 -0.61 -4.62
N VAL A 199 -30.61 -0.75 -3.52
CA VAL A 199 -30.10 -0.53 -2.16
C VAL A 199 -29.00 -1.52 -1.80
N ILE A 200 -29.18 -2.81 -2.10
CA ILE A 200 -28.16 -3.83 -1.84
C ILE A 200 -26.90 -3.54 -2.64
N HIS A 201 -27.05 -3.21 -3.92
CA HIS A 201 -25.91 -2.90 -4.78
C HIS A 201 -25.14 -1.67 -4.27
N SER A 202 -25.86 -0.61 -3.85
CA SER A 202 -25.30 0.59 -3.23
C SER A 202 -24.52 0.30 -1.96
N ALA A 203 -25.09 -0.50 -1.05
CA ALA A 203 -24.46 -0.85 0.21
C ALA A 203 -23.17 -1.68 0.01
N ASN A 204 -23.19 -2.66 -0.90
CA ASN A 204 -22.01 -3.46 -1.22
C ASN A 204 -20.85 -2.60 -1.74
N HIS A 205 -21.15 -1.64 -2.63
CA HIS A 205 -20.15 -0.73 -3.18
C HIS A 205 -19.68 0.32 -2.17
N SER A 206 -20.58 0.87 -1.36
CA SER A 206 -20.20 1.87 -0.35
C SER A 206 -19.20 1.28 0.64
N VAL A 207 -19.42 0.02 1.08
CA VAL A 207 -18.46 -0.68 1.94
C VAL A 207 -17.15 -0.99 1.20
N ALA A 208 -17.20 -1.45 -0.06
CA ALA A 208 -15.98 -1.67 -0.84
C ALA A 208 -15.13 -0.41 -0.96
N ASP A 209 -15.75 0.71 -1.35
CA ASP A 209 -15.11 2.02 -1.52
C ASP A 209 -14.51 2.52 -0.20
N ARG A 210 -15.25 2.41 0.91
CA ARG A 210 -14.75 2.86 2.22
C ARG A 210 -13.45 2.18 2.62
N PHE A 211 -13.27 0.92 2.23
CA PHE A 211 -12.12 0.11 2.61
C PHE A 211 -11.05 0.03 1.51
N ASN A 212 -11.23 0.79 0.41
CA ASN A 212 -10.38 0.76 -0.77
C ASN A 212 -10.19 -0.68 -1.28
N ILE A 213 -11.32 -1.33 -1.55
CA ILE A 213 -11.41 -2.70 -2.08
C ILE A 213 -12.03 -2.61 -3.46
N GLU A 214 -11.41 -3.24 -4.45
CA GLU A 214 -11.95 -3.27 -5.81
C GLU A 214 -13.04 -4.34 -5.96
N GLY A 215 -14.20 -3.93 -6.49
CA GLY A 215 -15.32 -4.81 -6.81
C GLY A 215 -16.37 -4.95 -5.71
N ASP A 216 -17.27 -5.93 -5.86
CA ASP A 216 -18.36 -6.18 -4.92
C ASP A 216 -17.87 -7.05 -3.75
N VAL A 217 -18.03 -6.58 -2.50
CA VAL A 217 -17.63 -7.31 -1.28
C VAL A 217 -18.24 -8.71 -1.14
N THR A 218 -19.30 -9.03 -1.89
CA THR A 218 -19.94 -10.36 -1.93
C THR A 218 -19.35 -11.28 -3.00
N ARG A 219 -18.40 -10.81 -3.82
CA ARG A 219 -17.84 -11.52 -4.98
C ARG A 219 -16.33 -11.68 -4.96
N ILE A 220 -15.65 -10.96 -4.08
CA ILE A 220 -14.18 -11.00 -3.97
C ILE A 220 -13.75 -12.33 -3.39
N ASN A 221 -12.76 -12.96 -4.02
CA ASN A 221 -12.19 -14.19 -3.53
C ASN A 221 -11.47 -13.93 -2.20
N ILE A 222 -11.79 -14.70 -1.18
CA ILE A 222 -11.20 -14.58 0.15
C ILE A 222 -10.17 -15.68 0.37
N ILE A 223 -9.01 -15.29 0.89
CA ILE A 223 -7.82 -16.12 1.05
C ILE A 223 -7.76 -16.63 2.50
N ASP A 224 -7.38 -17.88 2.68
CA ASP A 224 -7.04 -18.40 4.02
C ASP A 224 -5.69 -17.80 4.45
N ILE A 225 -5.73 -16.67 5.14
CA ILE A 225 -4.53 -15.94 5.59
C ILE A 225 -3.68 -16.73 6.59
N THR A 226 -4.20 -17.83 7.14
CA THR A 226 -3.42 -18.72 8.02
C THR A 226 -2.64 -19.78 7.25
N ASN A 227 -2.71 -19.79 5.91
CA ASN A 227 -2.02 -20.74 5.05
C ASN A 227 -1.02 -20.01 4.15
N SER A 228 0.27 -20.26 4.38
CA SER A 228 1.37 -19.59 3.70
C SER A 228 1.35 -19.77 2.17
N ASP A 229 0.95 -20.95 1.67
CA ASP A 229 0.82 -21.20 0.23
C ASP A 229 -0.28 -20.33 -0.39
N SER A 230 -1.46 -20.29 0.22
CA SER A 230 -2.59 -19.46 -0.22
C SER A 230 -2.23 -17.97 -0.24
N VAL A 231 -1.50 -17.50 0.79
CA VAL A 231 -1.02 -16.11 0.88
C VAL A 231 -0.03 -15.80 -0.24
N SER A 232 0.88 -16.71 -0.55
CA SER A 232 1.89 -16.50 -1.61
C SER A 232 1.33 -16.45 -3.03
N LEU A 233 0.12 -16.99 -3.25
CA LEU A 233 -0.54 -17.09 -4.56
C LEU A 233 -1.67 -16.09 -4.75
N ALA A 234 -2.00 -15.30 -3.74
CA ALA A 234 -3.09 -14.34 -3.78
C ALA A 234 -2.73 -13.09 -4.59
N ASP A 235 -3.72 -12.51 -5.28
CA ASP A 235 -3.62 -11.13 -5.77
C ASP A 235 -3.82 -10.12 -4.64
N ASP A 236 -3.33 -8.89 -4.84
CA ASP A 236 -3.27 -7.86 -3.80
C ASP A 236 -4.66 -7.46 -3.29
N ASN A 237 -5.66 -7.35 -4.18
CA ASN A 237 -7.02 -6.97 -3.79
C ASN A 237 -7.68 -8.07 -2.94
N SER A 238 -7.59 -9.33 -3.35
CA SER A 238 -8.06 -10.47 -2.56
C SER A 238 -7.34 -10.59 -1.22
N LEU A 239 -6.03 -10.33 -1.18
CA LEU A 239 -5.26 -10.39 0.05
C LEU A 239 -5.64 -9.25 1.01
N ARG A 240 -5.74 -8.02 0.50
CA ARG A 240 -6.21 -6.84 1.25
C ARG A 240 -7.61 -7.07 1.82
N TYR A 241 -8.54 -7.54 1.00
CA TYR A 241 -9.89 -7.91 1.45
C TYR A 241 -9.84 -8.92 2.61
N SER A 242 -9.00 -9.94 2.50
CA SER A 242 -8.88 -11.01 3.49
C SER A 242 -8.30 -10.52 4.81
N VAL A 243 -7.27 -9.66 4.76
CA VAL A 243 -6.68 -9.04 5.97
C VAL A 243 -7.67 -8.08 6.63
N LEU A 244 -8.35 -7.22 5.86
CA LEU A 244 -9.36 -6.29 6.41
C LEU A 244 -10.53 -7.02 7.07
N ASN A 245 -10.97 -8.14 6.49
CA ASN A 245 -12.01 -8.99 7.04
C ASN A 245 -11.69 -9.51 8.45
N SER A 246 -10.41 -9.79 8.71
CA SER A 246 -9.91 -10.20 10.03
C SER A 246 -9.68 -8.99 10.94
N ALA A 247 -9.04 -7.93 10.42
CA ALA A 247 -8.65 -6.72 11.13
C ALA A 247 -9.85 -5.95 11.71
N ILE A 248 -11.00 -5.93 11.04
CA ILE A 248 -12.23 -5.28 11.54
C ILE A 248 -12.67 -5.88 12.89
N ILE A 249 -12.64 -7.21 12.99
CA ILE A 249 -13.02 -7.89 14.24
C ILE A 249 -11.92 -7.74 15.28
N GLU A 250 -10.67 -7.76 14.85
CA GLU A 250 -9.52 -7.52 15.72
C GLU A 250 -9.58 -6.15 16.40
N ALA A 251 -9.80 -5.08 15.63
CA ALA A 251 -9.93 -3.72 16.12
C ALA A 251 -11.12 -3.58 17.08
N THR A 252 -12.26 -4.21 16.77
CA THR A 252 -13.44 -4.20 17.65
C THR A 252 -13.18 -4.88 18.99
N LEU A 253 -12.50 -6.02 18.98
CA LEU A 253 -12.10 -6.74 20.18
C LEU A 253 -11.07 -5.96 21.02
N LYS A 254 -10.15 -5.23 20.37
CA LYS A 254 -9.15 -4.38 21.03
C LYS A 254 -9.79 -3.19 21.73
N ASP A 255 -10.74 -2.52 21.07
CA ASP A 255 -11.51 -1.41 21.65
C ASP A 255 -12.33 -1.86 22.87
N HIS A 256 -12.77 -3.12 22.88
CA HIS A 256 -13.55 -3.72 23.97
C HIS A 256 -12.73 -4.71 24.79
N SER A 257 -11.58 -4.29 25.32
CA SER A 257 -10.71 -5.17 26.11
C SER A 257 -11.35 -5.65 27.42
N GLU A 258 -12.27 -4.88 28.05
CA GLU A 258 -12.94 -5.27 29.30
C GLU A 258 -14.40 -4.73 29.42
N PRO A 259 -15.44 -5.59 29.46
CA PRO A 259 -15.40 -7.04 29.24
C PRO A 259 -15.15 -7.36 27.77
N ARG A 260 -14.27 -8.33 27.49
CA ARG A 260 -14.00 -8.81 26.14
C ARG A 260 -15.27 -9.37 25.47
N LEU A 261 -15.57 -8.85 24.27
CA LEU A 261 -16.68 -9.34 23.44
C LEU A 261 -16.38 -10.74 22.88
N SER A 262 -17.44 -11.52 22.62
CA SER A 262 -17.33 -12.73 21.79
C SER A 262 -17.07 -12.37 20.32
N LEU A 263 -16.63 -13.32 19.50
CA LEU A 263 -16.47 -13.09 18.05
C LEU A 263 -17.78 -12.66 17.39
N ALA A 264 -18.91 -13.27 17.78
CA ALA A 264 -20.23 -12.91 17.26
C ALA A 264 -20.64 -11.49 17.71
N GLN A 265 -20.35 -11.15 18.97
CA GLN A 265 -20.64 -9.81 19.50
C GLN A 265 -19.80 -8.74 18.81
N ALA A 266 -18.50 -8.96 18.63
CA ALA A 266 -17.62 -8.02 17.94
C ALA A 266 -18.09 -7.75 16.50
N LEU A 267 -18.45 -8.80 15.75
CA LEU A 267 -18.98 -8.63 14.39
C LEU A 267 -20.28 -7.81 14.37
N ASN A 268 -21.22 -8.14 15.26
CA ASN A 268 -22.50 -7.43 15.32
C ASN A 268 -22.30 -5.97 15.77
N THR A 269 -21.46 -5.71 16.77
CA THR A 269 -21.15 -4.35 17.24
C THR A 269 -20.55 -3.49 16.12
N PHE A 270 -19.61 -4.02 15.36
CA PHE A 270 -19.02 -3.27 14.25
C PHE A 270 -20.02 -3.00 13.13
N ALA A 271 -20.78 -4.03 12.71
CA ALA A 271 -21.78 -3.88 11.65
C ALA A 271 -22.88 -2.87 12.04
N GLU A 272 -23.32 -2.87 13.30
CA GLU A 272 -24.27 -1.88 13.83
C GLU A 272 -23.66 -0.48 13.87
N GLN A 273 -22.41 -0.33 14.34
CA GLN A 273 -21.72 0.95 14.34
C GLN A 273 -21.67 1.56 12.94
N TYR A 274 -21.21 0.78 11.95
CA TYR A 274 -21.09 1.25 10.57
C TYR A 274 -22.45 1.68 10.00
N ALA A 275 -23.48 0.83 10.14
CA ALA A 275 -24.78 1.09 9.56
C ALA A 275 -25.49 2.30 10.22
N LEU A 276 -25.44 2.41 11.55
CA LEU A 276 -26.18 3.44 12.29
C LEU A 276 -25.50 4.81 12.25
N ASN A 277 -24.17 4.85 12.16
CA ASN A 277 -23.43 6.10 12.16
C ASN A 277 -23.20 6.68 10.76
N GLY A 278 -23.67 6.01 9.70
CA GLY A 278 -23.35 6.41 8.33
C GLY A 278 -21.87 6.19 8.01
N GLY A 279 -21.31 5.04 8.44
CA GLY A 279 -19.93 4.62 8.22
C GLY A 279 -19.08 4.63 9.48
N ILE A 280 -17.76 4.76 9.30
CA ILE A 280 -16.76 4.85 10.38
C ILE A 280 -15.92 6.10 10.21
N ALA A 281 -15.48 6.71 11.31
CA ALA A 281 -14.53 7.82 11.25
C ALA A 281 -13.13 7.30 10.89
N ASP A 282 -12.30 8.16 10.32
CA ASP A 282 -10.90 7.84 10.04
C ASP A 282 -10.10 7.72 11.34
N THR A 283 -10.28 8.67 12.25
CA THR A 283 -9.69 8.69 13.59
C THR A 283 -10.69 9.24 14.62
N GLY A 284 -10.46 9.03 15.91
CA GLY A 284 -11.31 9.52 16.98
C GLY A 284 -11.25 8.69 18.27
N ASP A 285 -12.02 9.14 19.27
CA ASP A 285 -11.99 8.56 20.63
C ASP A 285 -13.24 7.70 20.94
N SER A 286 -14.08 7.41 19.94
CA SER A 286 -15.40 6.79 20.15
C SER A 286 -15.70 5.74 19.09
N GLY A 287 -15.70 4.47 19.51
CA GLY A 287 -15.93 3.32 18.64
C GLY A 287 -14.73 3.02 17.75
N VAL A 288 -14.87 1.98 16.93
CA VAL A 288 -13.79 1.53 16.04
C VAL A 288 -13.59 2.51 14.89
N THR A 289 -12.39 3.01 14.71
CA THR A 289 -12.02 3.92 13.62
C THR A 289 -11.33 3.16 12.47
N TYR A 290 -11.16 3.82 11.32
CA TYR A 290 -10.41 3.21 10.22
C TYR A 290 -8.93 3.06 10.59
N GLU A 291 -8.37 4.01 11.33
CA GLU A 291 -7.02 3.92 11.91
C GLU A 291 -6.87 2.68 12.79
N ASP A 292 -7.85 2.37 13.65
CA ASP A 292 -7.80 1.18 14.51
C ASP A 292 -7.73 -0.12 13.68
N ILE A 293 -8.50 -0.19 12.60
CA ILE A 293 -8.53 -1.35 11.68
C ILE A 293 -7.18 -1.50 10.96
N LEU A 294 -6.60 -0.40 10.51
CA LEU A 294 -5.33 -0.40 9.80
C LEU A 294 -4.12 -0.59 10.73
N SER A 295 -4.30 -0.37 12.04
CA SER A 295 -3.28 -0.67 13.05
C SER A 295 -3.02 -2.16 13.27
N SER A 296 -3.73 -3.06 12.56
CA SER A 296 -3.53 -4.51 12.59
C SER A 296 -2.31 -5.01 11.79
N ASN A 297 -1.25 -4.21 11.63
CA ASN A 297 0.02 -4.65 11.00
C ASN A 297 0.59 -5.92 11.65
N TYR A 298 0.36 -6.12 12.94
CA TYR A 298 0.74 -7.34 13.65
C TYR A 298 0.15 -8.62 13.03
N LEU A 299 -1.00 -8.55 12.35
CA LEU A 299 -1.56 -9.66 11.59
C LEU A 299 -0.68 -10.02 10.38
N ILE A 300 -0.18 -9.00 9.66
CA ILE A 300 0.71 -9.17 8.50
C ILE A 300 2.05 -9.76 8.95
N ASP A 301 2.58 -9.31 10.08
CA ASP A 301 3.79 -9.88 10.71
C ASP A 301 3.63 -11.38 11.02
N ILE A 302 2.49 -11.79 11.59
CA ILE A 302 2.22 -13.19 11.88
C ILE A 302 2.17 -14.02 10.59
N MET A 303 1.52 -13.51 9.54
CA MET A 303 1.47 -14.17 8.23
C MET A 303 2.87 -14.33 7.64
N GLN A 304 3.71 -13.30 7.73
CA GLN A 304 5.10 -13.32 7.25
C GLN A 304 5.95 -14.34 8.02
N ASN A 305 5.82 -14.38 9.35
CA ASN A 305 6.53 -15.33 10.21
C ASN A 305 6.10 -16.77 9.94
N ALA A 306 4.80 -17.02 9.71
CA ALA A 306 4.29 -18.33 9.31
C ALA A 306 4.87 -18.79 7.97
N ALA A 307 4.92 -17.89 6.97
CA ALA A 307 5.51 -18.20 5.66
C ALA A 307 7.00 -18.54 5.75
N VAL A 308 7.77 -17.79 6.54
CA VAL A 308 9.19 -18.08 6.79
C VAL A 308 9.37 -19.44 7.47
N ALA A 309 8.52 -19.78 8.45
CA ALA A 309 8.56 -21.08 9.12
C ALA A 309 8.24 -22.25 8.16
N ASP A 310 7.35 -22.03 7.19
CA ASP A 310 6.96 -23.00 6.17
C ASP A 310 7.95 -23.07 4.99
N GLY A 311 8.92 -22.15 4.91
CA GLY A 311 9.86 -22.04 3.79
C GLY A 311 9.24 -21.49 2.51
N VAL A 312 8.14 -20.73 2.62
CA VAL A 312 7.42 -20.09 1.52
C VAL A 312 7.85 -18.63 1.41
N THR A 313 8.13 -18.16 0.20
CA THR A 313 8.43 -16.74 -0.05
C THR A 313 7.12 -15.99 -0.35
N THR A 314 6.88 -14.87 0.34
CA THR A 314 5.70 -14.02 0.17
C THR A 314 6.08 -12.58 -0.15
N THR A 315 5.18 -11.87 -0.85
CA THR A 315 5.30 -10.44 -1.20
C THR A 315 4.39 -9.57 -0.32
N LEU A 316 4.37 -9.82 1.01
CA LEU A 316 3.52 -9.08 1.94
C LEU A 316 3.96 -7.64 2.18
N PHE A 317 5.17 -7.27 1.75
CA PHE A 317 5.72 -5.93 1.96
C PHE A 317 4.82 -4.83 1.38
N GLU A 318 4.30 -5.02 0.16
CA GLU A 318 3.44 -4.02 -0.48
C GLU A 318 2.13 -3.84 0.29
N LEU A 319 1.56 -4.93 0.78
CA LEU A 319 0.36 -4.91 1.61
C LEU A 319 0.62 -4.18 2.94
N GLU A 320 1.72 -4.50 3.62
CA GLU A 320 2.13 -3.87 4.88
C GLU A 320 2.37 -2.37 4.72
N ASN A 321 3.09 -2.00 3.65
CA ASN A 321 3.32 -0.61 3.29
C ASN A 321 2.00 0.12 3.00
N ASN A 322 1.08 -0.50 2.25
CA ASN A 322 -0.24 0.09 1.96
C ASN A 322 -1.08 0.25 3.23
N PHE A 323 -1.13 -0.74 4.12
CA PHE A 323 -1.83 -0.62 5.41
C PHE A 323 -1.25 0.49 6.28
N THR A 324 0.07 0.57 6.35
CA THR A 324 0.76 1.61 7.13
C THR A 324 0.44 3.00 6.58
N ILE A 325 0.49 3.18 5.26
CA ILE A 325 0.18 4.45 4.60
C ILE A 325 -1.29 4.83 4.73
N ASP A 326 -2.20 3.87 4.61
CA ASP A 326 -3.62 4.13 4.81
C ASP A 326 -3.87 4.47 6.29
N GLY A 327 -3.19 3.80 7.23
CA GLY A 327 -3.32 4.03 8.67
C GLY A 327 -2.86 5.44 9.05
N LEU A 328 -1.77 5.90 8.44
CA LEU A 328 -1.35 7.30 8.49
C LEU A 328 -2.44 8.26 7.99
N THR A 329 -3.17 7.89 6.93
CA THR A 329 -4.18 8.80 6.33
C THR A 329 -5.38 8.87 7.23
N ALA A 330 -5.72 7.73 7.81
CA ALA A 330 -6.79 7.63 8.75
C ALA A 330 -6.49 8.46 10.02
N HIS A 331 -5.25 8.43 10.51
CA HIS A 331 -4.81 9.16 11.71
C HIS A 331 -5.06 10.68 11.63
N ASN A 332 -4.83 11.29 10.47
CA ASN A 332 -5.10 12.73 10.24
C ASN A 332 -6.40 12.98 9.47
N GLY A 333 -7.20 11.93 9.26
CA GLY A 333 -8.43 11.95 8.49
C GLY A 333 -9.62 12.52 9.25
N SER A 334 -10.80 12.31 8.69
CA SER A 334 -12.07 12.79 9.24
C SER A 334 -12.41 12.15 10.58
N ARG A 335 -12.69 12.97 11.59
CA ARG A 335 -13.34 12.54 12.85
C ARG A 335 -14.84 12.28 12.71
N THR A 336 -15.41 12.59 11.55
CA THR A 336 -16.81 12.31 11.21
C THR A 336 -16.89 11.00 10.44
N PRO A 337 -17.87 10.12 10.74
CA PRO A 337 -18.06 8.89 10.00
C PRO A 337 -18.23 9.09 8.50
N ILE A 338 -17.55 8.25 7.71
CA ILE A 338 -17.64 8.19 6.25
C ILE A 338 -18.05 6.76 5.87
N ARG A 339 -19.07 6.63 5.01
CA ARG A 339 -19.64 5.33 4.57
C ARG A 339 -19.07 4.80 3.26
N GLY A 340 -18.26 5.58 2.55
CA GLY A 340 -17.93 5.37 1.14
C GLY A 340 -18.94 6.02 0.18
N SER A 341 -18.51 6.27 -1.05
CA SER A 341 -19.31 6.85 -2.13
C SER A 341 -20.10 5.77 -2.85
N PHE A 342 -21.27 6.13 -3.39
CA PHE A 342 -21.98 5.35 -4.39
C PHE A 342 -22.70 6.31 -5.35
N PRO A 343 -22.65 6.09 -6.68
CA PRO A 343 -23.36 6.91 -7.65
C PRO A 343 -24.84 7.09 -7.28
N ILE A 344 -25.32 8.33 -7.26
CA ILE A 344 -26.76 8.59 -7.17
C ILE A 344 -27.31 8.44 -8.59
N THR A 345 -28.11 7.41 -8.84
CA THR A 345 -28.92 7.34 -10.06
C THR A 345 -29.93 8.49 -10.05
N ALA A 346 -29.65 9.57 -10.78
CA ALA A 346 -30.70 10.51 -11.19
C ALA A 346 -31.70 9.76 -12.09
N ASP A 347 -32.97 10.16 -12.03
CA ASP A 347 -34.07 9.50 -12.75
C ASP A 347 -33.93 9.51 -14.30
N ASN A 348 -32.89 10.17 -14.85
CA ASN A 348 -32.58 10.28 -16.29
C ASN A 348 -31.06 10.42 -16.56
N GLU A 349 -30.50 9.52 -17.37
CA GLU A 349 -29.07 9.45 -17.74
C GLU A 349 -28.54 10.75 -18.38
N PHE A 350 -29.34 11.46 -19.20
CA PHE A 350 -28.91 12.73 -19.79
C PHE A 350 -28.79 13.86 -18.78
N ASP A 351 -29.59 13.84 -17.71
CA ASP A 351 -29.51 14.85 -16.66
C ASP A 351 -28.26 14.62 -15.79
N THR A 352 -27.88 13.35 -15.55
CA THR A 352 -26.61 12.97 -14.91
C THR A 352 -25.40 13.47 -15.71
N VAL A 353 -25.39 13.24 -17.04
CA VAL A 353 -24.29 13.67 -17.91
C VAL A 353 -24.18 15.20 -17.95
N LYS A 354 -25.31 15.91 -18.01
CA LYS A 354 -25.35 17.38 -18.00
C LYS A 354 -24.95 17.97 -16.65
N ALA A 355 -25.28 17.31 -15.55
CA ALA A 355 -24.85 17.71 -14.21
C ALA A 355 -23.32 17.72 -14.10
N MET A 356 -22.64 16.69 -14.61
CA MET A 356 -21.16 16.66 -14.63
C MET A 356 -20.57 17.88 -15.36
N VAL A 357 -21.11 18.23 -16.53
CA VAL A 357 -20.65 19.39 -17.31
C VAL A 357 -20.87 20.69 -16.50
N GLN A 358 -21.95 20.77 -15.74
CA GLN A 358 -22.21 21.90 -14.86
C GLN A 358 -21.25 21.94 -13.66
N ASP A 359 -20.94 20.80 -13.05
CA ASP A 359 -19.99 20.69 -11.94
C ASP A 359 -18.57 21.12 -12.37
N ILE A 360 -18.12 20.68 -13.56
CA ILE A 360 -16.86 21.15 -14.17
C ILE A 360 -16.86 22.67 -14.31
N ARG A 361 -17.96 23.26 -14.81
CA ARG A 361 -18.06 24.73 -14.93
C ARG A 361 -18.03 25.42 -13.58
N ASP A 362 -18.72 24.89 -12.58
CA ASP A 362 -18.79 25.51 -11.26
C ASP A 362 -17.42 25.47 -10.57
N ILE A 363 -16.68 24.37 -10.70
CA ILE A 363 -15.28 24.26 -10.25
C ILE A 363 -14.37 25.22 -11.03
N ALA A 364 -14.48 25.28 -12.36
CA ALA A 364 -13.67 26.17 -13.18
C ALA A 364 -13.96 27.66 -12.88
N ASN A 365 -15.23 28.03 -12.69
CA ASN A 365 -15.62 29.38 -12.30
C ASN A 365 -15.15 29.72 -10.88
N ALA A 366 -15.21 28.76 -9.95
CA ALA A 366 -14.66 28.91 -8.62
C ALA A 366 -13.15 29.16 -8.65
N ALA A 367 -12.43 28.52 -9.58
CA ALA A 367 -11.00 28.74 -9.79
C ALA A 367 -10.66 30.11 -10.43
N LEU A 368 -11.57 30.67 -11.23
CA LEU A 368 -11.36 31.91 -11.99
C LEU A 368 -11.73 33.22 -11.25
N TYR A 369 -12.73 33.18 -10.35
CA TYR A 369 -13.35 34.39 -9.80
C TYR A 369 -12.90 34.81 -8.39
N THR A 370 -11.98 34.09 -7.77
CA THR A 370 -11.37 34.51 -6.49
C THR A 370 -10.01 35.16 -6.76
N ASP A 371 -9.80 36.37 -6.23
CA ASP A 371 -8.45 36.94 -6.07
C ASP A 371 -7.68 35.97 -5.17
N SER A 372 -6.86 35.12 -5.80
CA SER A 372 -6.09 34.00 -5.24
C SER A 372 -6.92 32.89 -4.59
N PHE A 373 -6.75 31.66 -5.08
CA PHE A 373 -6.75 30.51 -4.18
C PHE A 373 -5.93 30.88 -2.93
N GLU A 374 -6.43 30.61 -1.74
CA GLU A 374 -5.61 30.73 -0.52
C GLU A 374 -4.30 29.94 -0.65
N PHE A 375 -4.25 28.96 -1.58
CA PHE A 375 -3.10 28.11 -1.98
C PHE A 375 -1.73 28.80 -2.08
N THR A 376 -1.64 30.13 -2.26
CA THR A 376 -0.34 30.81 -2.19
C THR A 376 0.30 30.66 -0.81
N GLN A 377 -0.50 30.66 0.27
CA GLN A 377 -0.01 30.47 1.62
C GLN A 377 0.42 29.02 1.85
N GLU A 378 -0.41 28.06 1.45
CA GLU A 378 -0.14 26.62 1.52
C GLU A 378 1.11 26.27 0.70
N GLN A 379 1.20 26.75 -0.54
CA GLN A 379 2.39 26.62 -1.38
C GLN A 379 3.62 27.21 -0.70
N THR A 380 3.51 28.40 -0.11
CA THR A 380 4.64 29.03 0.60
C THR A 380 5.07 28.21 1.82
N MET A 381 4.12 27.62 2.56
CA MET A 381 4.41 26.76 3.71
C MET A 381 5.09 25.46 3.28
N THR A 382 4.63 24.82 2.21
CA THR A 382 5.24 23.61 1.64
C THR A 382 6.62 23.89 1.04
N GLU A 383 6.78 24.97 0.27
CA GLU A 383 8.09 25.38 -0.28
C GLU A 383 9.10 25.70 0.84
N SER A 384 8.65 26.32 1.93
CA SER A 384 9.49 26.57 3.10
C SER A 384 9.92 25.27 3.77
N PHE A 385 9.04 24.25 3.82
CA PHE A 385 9.34 22.96 4.44
C PHE A 385 10.32 22.10 3.62
N ILE A 386 10.22 22.09 2.28
CA ILE A 386 11.10 21.28 1.40
C ILE A 386 12.44 22.01 1.14
N ASP A 387 13.09 22.44 2.21
CA ASP A 387 14.38 23.12 2.14
C ASP A 387 15.57 22.19 2.42
N GLU A 388 16.77 22.62 2.00
CA GLU A 388 18.03 21.90 2.12
C GLU A 388 18.34 21.49 3.57
N ASP A 389 18.04 22.34 4.54
CA ASP A 389 18.25 22.04 5.97
C ASP A 389 17.40 20.84 6.42
N VAL A 390 16.12 20.81 6.01
CA VAL A 390 15.19 19.72 6.36
C VAL A 390 15.69 18.40 5.75
N SER A 391 16.14 18.44 4.49
CA SER A 391 16.76 17.29 3.83
C SER A 391 18.01 16.80 4.59
N ALA A 392 18.87 17.71 5.06
CA ALA A 392 20.06 17.35 5.84
C ALA A 392 19.71 16.74 7.21
N GLY A 393 18.63 17.22 7.84
CA GLY A 393 18.12 16.67 9.10
C GLY A 393 17.61 15.23 8.95
N PHE A 394 16.87 14.94 7.88
CA PHE A 394 16.43 13.56 7.58
C PHE A 394 17.59 12.65 7.14
N ASP A 395 18.59 13.15 6.40
CA ASP A 395 19.82 12.39 6.12
C ASP A 395 20.55 11.99 7.41
N ALA A 396 20.60 12.90 8.39
CA ALA A 396 21.16 12.61 9.71
C ALA A 396 20.39 11.51 10.44
N LEU A 397 19.05 11.50 10.40
CA LEU A 397 18.24 10.40 10.96
C LEU A 397 18.54 9.05 10.26
N GLY A 398 18.68 9.05 8.93
CA GLY A 398 19.06 7.84 8.18
C GLY A 398 20.42 7.27 8.63
N ARG A 399 21.42 8.15 8.83
CA ARG A 399 22.74 7.77 9.36
C ARG A 399 22.66 7.25 10.79
N VAL A 400 21.78 7.80 11.63
CA VAL A 400 21.54 7.28 12.98
C VAL A 400 20.99 5.86 12.95
N GLY A 401 19.99 5.59 12.10
CA GLY A 401 19.47 4.25 11.88
C GLY A 401 20.55 3.25 11.46
N GLN A 402 21.41 3.65 10.51
CA GLN A 402 22.55 2.84 10.07
C GLN A 402 23.51 2.52 11.23
N ALA A 403 23.91 3.54 12.01
CA ALA A 403 24.83 3.36 13.13
C ALA A 403 24.24 2.43 14.21
N ILE A 404 22.93 2.53 14.49
CA ILE A 404 22.22 1.63 15.40
C ILE A 404 22.23 0.20 14.88
N GLY A 405 21.91 -0.02 13.59
CA GLY A 405 21.92 -1.35 12.98
C GLY A 405 23.30 -2.01 13.04
N HIS A 406 24.36 -1.26 12.72
CA HIS A 406 25.74 -1.74 12.84
C HIS A 406 26.12 -2.07 14.30
N ALA A 407 25.74 -1.22 15.25
CA ALA A 407 26.00 -1.44 16.67
C ALA A 407 25.27 -2.68 17.20
N HIS A 408 24.01 -2.89 16.80
CA HIS A 408 23.23 -4.07 17.19
C HIS A 408 23.92 -5.36 16.78
N ALA A 409 24.32 -5.46 15.50
CA ALA A 409 25.06 -6.61 14.99
C ALA A 409 26.40 -6.82 15.72
N TYR A 410 27.14 -5.73 15.97
CA TYR A 410 28.40 -5.80 16.70
C TYR A 410 28.24 -6.30 18.14
N PHE A 411 27.25 -5.82 18.88
CA PHE A 411 27.03 -6.20 20.28
C PHE A 411 26.46 -7.60 20.45
N ALA A 412 25.74 -8.12 19.44
CA ALA A 412 25.30 -9.52 19.40
C ALA A 412 26.50 -10.49 19.42
N ASP A 413 27.57 -10.16 18.70
CA ASP A 413 28.81 -10.96 18.68
C ASP A 413 29.77 -10.63 19.84
N ASN A 414 29.60 -9.46 20.47
CA ASN A 414 30.53 -8.93 21.48
C ASN A 414 29.80 -8.50 22.75
N GLU A 415 29.24 -9.48 23.47
CA GLU A 415 28.40 -9.31 24.65
C GLU A 415 28.99 -8.34 25.71
N TYR A 416 30.30 -8.37 25.92
CA TYR A 416 31.00 -7.55 26.91
C TYR A 416 31.34 -6.12 26.48
N SER A 417 31.16 -5.76 25.20
CA SER A 417 31.38 -4.39 24.75
C SER A 417 30.18 -3.51 25.11
N SER A 418 30.47 -2.27 25.53
CA SER A 418 29.46 -1.27 25.85
C SER A 418 29.51 -0.03 24.94
N ILE A 419 30.49 0.01 24.02
CA ILE A 419 30.69 1.12 23.08
C ILE A 419 31.02 0.53 21.72
N TYR A 420 30.40 1.08 20.68
CA TYR A 420 30.70 0.84 19.28
C TYR A 420 30.96 2.18 18.61
N PHE A 421 31.92 2.22 17.70
CA PHE A 421 32.20 3.37 16.86
C PHE A 421 31.94 2.94 15.42
N ASP A 422 31.05 3.65 14.75
CA ASP A 422 30.73 3.40 13.35
C ASP A 422 31.62 4.26 12.45
N ASP A 423 32.54 3.63 11.72
CA ASP A 423 33.49 4.33 10.85
C ASP A 423 32.78 5.00 9.65
N ASP A 424 31.60 4.50 9.23
CA ASP A 424 30.85 5.02 8.09
C ASP A 424 30.11 6.33 8.42
N THR A 425 29.53 6.43 9.62
CA THR A 425 28.77 7.61 10.08
C THR A 425 29.55 8.50 11.04
N ASN A 426 30.70 8.05 11.57
CA ASN A 426 31.51 8.72 12.58
C ASN A 426 30.74 8.94 13.92
N LEU A 427 29.81 8.04 14.25
CA LEU A 427 29.02 8.08 15.49
C LEU A 427 29.52 7.07 16.54
N TYR A 428 29.40 7.45 17.81
CA TYR A 428 29.56 6.55 18.93
C TYR A 428 28.19 6.07 19.41
N VAL A 429 28.03 4.75 19.50
CA VAL A 429 26.84 4.09 20.04
C VAL A 429 27.20 3.47 21.38
N ASN A 430 26.56 3.93 22.46
CA ASN A 430 26.76 3.40 23.79
C ASN A 430 25.61 2.44 24.15
N LYS A 431 25.95 1.28 24.69
CA LYS A 431 25.02 0.29 25.24
C LYS A 431 24.94 0.49 26.75
N SER A 432 23.79 0.91 27.28
CA SER A 432 23.67 1.35 28.69
C SER A 432 23.10 0.29 29.65
N THR A 433 22.22 -0.62 29.21
CA THR A 433 21.58 -1.58 30.14
C THR A 433 21.24 -2.93 29.47
N TYR A 434 21.33 -4.00 30.28
CA TYR A 434 20.94 -5.38 29.98
C TYR A 434 19.84 -5.79 30.97
N TYR A 435 18.67 -6.16 30.46
CA TYR A 435 17.59 -6.71 31.27
C TYR A 435 17.18 -8.07 30.72
N VAL A 436 16.79 -8.96 31.60
CA VAL A 436 16.28 -10.29 31.28
C VAL A 436 14.80 -10.26 31.60
N ASN A 437 13.93 -10.45 30.60
CA ASN A 437 12.49 -10.63 30.82
C ASN A 437 12.22 -11.96 31.55
N ASP A 438 10.99 -12.19 32.01
CA ASP A 438 10.59 -13.46 32.66
C ASP A 438 10.84 -14.70 31.76
N ASP A 439 11.00 -14.49 30.44
CA ASP A 439 11.30 -15.49 29.42
C ASP A 439 12.80 -15.61 29.06
N ASP A 440 13.71 -15.09 29.88
CA ASP A 440 15.17 -15.15 29.68
C ASP A 440 15.73 -14.45 28.42
N THR A 441 14.92 -13.60 27.75
CA THR A 441 15.35 -12.88 26.53
C THR A 441 15.97 -11.52 26.89
N PRO A 442 17.21 -11.22 26.47
CA PRO A 442 17.86 -9.96 26.78
C PRO A 442 17.37 -8.83 25.87
N TYR A 443 17.08 -7.65 26.44
CA TYR A 443 16.89 -6.42 25.65
C TYR A 443 17.94 -5.36 25.98
N PHE A 444 18.31 -4.58 24.97
CA PHE A 444 19.40 -3.59 25.00
C PHE A 444 18.89 -2.16 24.81
N ASN A 445 19.45 -1.22 25.56
CA ASN A 445 19.28 0.21 25.32
C ASN A 445 20.52 0.80 24.68
N TYR A 446 20.34 1.44 23.53
CA TYR A 446 21.35 2.17 22.78
C TYR A 446 21.15 3.67 22.98
N THR A 447 22.25 4.38 23.21
CA THR A 447 22.26 5.83 23.31
C THR A 447 23.35 6.38 22.39
N LEU A 448 22.93 7.22 21.44
CA LEU A 448 23.78 7.89 20.47
C LEU A 448 23.82 9.37 20.84
N ASN A 449 25.02 9.86 21.09
CA ASN A 449 25.26 11.25 21.48
C ASN A 449 26.51 11.72 20.74
N GLY A 450 26.37 12.62 19.79
CA GLY A 450 27.50 13.00 18.95
C GLY A 450 27.20 14.07 17.91
N TYR A 451 28.21 14.33 17.08
CA TYR A 451 28.11 15.22 15.93
C TYR A 451 28.37 14.42 14.67
N LEU A 452 27.44 14.49 13.73
CA LEU A 452 27.68 14.14 12.34
C LEU A 452 28.39 15.33 11.68
N TYR A 453 29.50 15.05 11.00
CA TYR A 453 30.24 16.06 10.25
C TYR A 453 29.97 15.85 8.75
N GLY A 454 29.08 16.65 8.17
CA GLY A 454 28.87 16.76 6.73
C GLY A 454 29.84 17.76 6.08
N GLU A 455 29.74 17.91 4.75
CA GLU A 455 30.55 18.88 4.01
C GLU A 455 30.21 20.34 4.35
N ASP A 456 29.00 20.63 4.85
CA ASP A 456 28.51 22.01 4.98
C ASP A 456 28.13 22.49 6.40
N GLN A 457 27.66 21.66 7.35
CA GLN A 457 27.40 22.04 8.76
C GLN A 457 27.50 20.87 9.77
N PRO A 458 27.83 21.10 11.06
CA PRO A 458 27.80 20.07 12.09
C PRO A 458 26.37 19.78 12.59
N THR A 459 25.93 18.54 12.48
CA THR A 459 24.60 18.11 12.96
C THR A 459 24.74 17.38 14.30
N TYR A 460 24.10 17.91 15.34
CA TYR A 460 24.06 17.28 16.66
C TYR A 460 22.98 16.21 16.70
N VAL A 461 23.30 15.06 17.31
CA VAL A 461 22.39 13.92 17.47
C VAL A 461 22.37 13.53 18.94
N ASP A 462 21.15 13.43 19.51
CA ASP A 462 20.89 12.82 20.81
C ASP A 462 19.67 11.89 20.70
N ILE A 463 19.93 10.62 20.43
CA ILE A 463 18.89 9.61 20.16
C ILE A 463 19.08 8.42 21.10
N THR A 464 17.96 7.96 21.66
CA THR A 464 17.87 6.72 22.42
C THR A 464 17.04 5.71 21.65
N ALA A 465 17.54 4.48 21.52
CA ALA A 465 16.84 3.35 20.94
C ALA A 465 16.76 2.20 21.95
N THR A 466 15.57 1.68 22.18
CA THR A 466 15.29 0.61 23.14
C THR A 466 14.83 -0.62 22.38
N ASP A 467 15.56 -1.72 22.54
CA ASP A 467 15.19 -3.00 21.94
C ASP A 467 13.93 -3.57 22.59
N ARG A 468 12.95 -3.95 21.77
CA ARG A 468 11.69 -4.53 22.22
C ARG A 468 11.67 -6.04 22.08
N ASN A 469 12.08 -6.54 20.92
CA ASN A 469 11.99 -7.97 20.58
C ASN A 469 12.90 -8.36 19.41
N SER A 470 14.10 -7.79 19.30
CA SER A 470 15.03 -8.15 18.22
C SER A 470 15.45 -9.64 18.33
N GLN A 471 15.49 -10.34 17.20
CA GLN A 471 15.82 -11.77 17.12
C GLN A 471 16.87 -12.04 16.06
N ILE A 472 17.81 -12.94 16.35
CA ILE A 472 18.82 -13.42 15.40
C ILE A 472 18.73 -14.94 15.33
N THR A 473 18.50 -15.47 14.13
CA THR A 473 18.48 -16.91 13.85
C THR A 473 19.53 -17.23 12.77
N VAL A 474 20.45 -18.14 13.07
CA VAL A 474 21.46 -18.61 12.09
C VAL A 474 21.34 -20.12 11.94
N GLY A 475 21.06 -20.57 10.73
CA GLY A 475 21.06 -21.97 10.30
C GLY A 475 22.25 -22.28 9.41
N VAL A 476 22.91 -23.41 9.65
CA VAL A 476 23.97 -23.94 8.77
C VAL A 476 23.59 -25.35 8.36
N ASN A 477 23.42 -25.59 7.06
CA ASN A 477 23.10 -26.89 6.50
C ASN A 477 24.24 -27.32 5.56
N GLY A 478 24.86 -28.47 5.83
CA GLY A 478 25.93 -28.97 4.97
C GLY A 478 26.26 -30.43 5.23
N ASN A 479 26.47 -31.20 4.16
CA ASN A 479 26.90 -32.58 4.25
C ASN A 479 28.44 -32.63 4.32
N THR A 480 29.00 -32.74 5.53
CA THR A 480 30.46 -32.80 5.75
C THR A 480 31.04 -34.21 5.58
N GLY A 481 30.27 -35.14 5.00
CA GLY A 481 30.65 -36.53 4.79
C GLY A 481 31.76 -36.73 3.76
N LEU A 482 33.01 -36.46 4.13
CA LEU A 482 34.20 -36.84 3.35
C LEU A 482 34.38 -38.36 3.39
N THR A 483 33.72 -39.07 2.47
CA THR A 483 34.06 -40.45 2.16
C THR A 483 34.21 -40.65 0.66
N SER A 484 35.47 -40.72 0.22
CA SER A 484 35.94 -41.16 -1.10
C SER A 484 35.82 -40.18 -2.28
N TYR A 485 36.56 -40.52 -3.34
CA TYR A 485 37.21 -39.64 -4.33
C TYR A 485 36.29 -38.94 -5.36
N GLU A 486 34.98 -38.88 -5.11
CA GLU A 486 33.95 -38.30 -6.00
C GLU A 486 32.78 -37.82 -5.13
N SER A 487 32.83 -36.61 -4.58
CA SER A 487 31.68 -36.06 -3.86
C SER A 487 31.53 -34.55 -4.08
N ASP A 488 30.37 -34.15 -4.57
CA ASP A 488 29.92 -32.76 -4.59
C ASP A 488 29.75 -32.29 -3.15
N ILE A 489 30.44 -31.21 -2.78
CA ILE A 489 30.30 -30.60 -1.45
C ILE A 489 29.35 -29.42 -1.60
N GLN A 490 28.19 -29.51 -0.95
CA GLN A 490 27.28 -28.38 -0.80
C GLN A 490 27.18 -27.96 0.66
N ALA A 491 27.38 -26.66 0.90
CA ALA A 491 27.14 -26.01 2.17
C ALA A 491 26.27 -24.78 1.94
N SER A 492 25.25 -24.62 2.77
CA SER A 492 24.43 -23.41 2.84
C SER A 492 24.40 -22.83 4.24
N ILE A 493 24.37 -21.50 4.30
CA ILE A 493 24.20 -20.71 5.50
C ILE A 493 22.97 -19.85 5.27
N ALA A 494 22.02 -19.89 6.19
CA ALA A 494 20.88 -18.99 6.26
C ALA A 494 20.98 -18.20 7.56
N ALA A 495 20.88 -16.88 7.51
CA ALA A 495 20.86 -16.01 8.67
C ALA A 495 19.69 -15.03 8.54
N ASN A 496 18.86 -14.94 9.57
CA ASN A 496 17.78 -13.98 9.68
C ASN A 496 18.01 -13.12 10.92
N VAL A 497 17.95 -11.80 10.78
CA VAL A 497 18.10 -10.81 11.85
C VAL A 497 16.87 -9.91 11.77
N ASN A 498 16.05 -9.92 12.80
CA ASN A 498 14.96 -8.98 13.00
C ASN A 498 15.38 -8.01 14.12
N VAL A 499 15.29 -6.72 13.86
CA VAL A 499 15.59 -5.64 14.79
C VAL A 499 14.30 -4.87 15.01
N ASP A 500 13.82 -4.79 16.24
CA ASP A 500 12.60 -4.07 16.63
C ASP A 500 12.94 -3.12 17.78
N LEU A 501 13.03 -1.82 17.47
CA LEU A 501 13.48 -0.79 18.40
C LEU A 501 12.44 0.32 18.55
N VAL A 502 12.26 0.79 19.78
CA VAL A 502 11.57 2.05 20.07
C VAL A 502 12.61 3.16 20.16
N VAL A 503 12.49 4.17 19.31
CA VAL A 503 13.40 5.32 19.21
C VAL A 503 12.77 6.59 19.78
N SER A 504 13.59 7.47 20.34
CA SER A 504 13.17 8.82 20.78
C SER A 504 14.40 9.74 20.89
N GLY A 505 14.18 11.05 20.85
CA GLY A 505 15.24 12.04 21.04
C GLY A 505 15.18 13.15 20.00
N GLU A 506 16.32 13.78 19.71
CA GLU A 506 16.40 14.92 18.80
C GLU A 506 17.64 14.90 17.89
N VAL A 507 17.47 15.50 16.71
CA VAL A 507 18.53 15.87 15.77
C VAL A 507 18.45 17.38 15.58
N ARG A 508 19.59 18.07 15.67
CA ARG A 508 19.64 19.53 15.57
C ARG A 508 20.76 20.00 14.66
N ILE A 509 20.42 20.89 13.72
CA ILE A 509 21.38 21.61 12.88
C ILE A 509 21.48 23.04 13.44
N GLU A 510 22.55 23.26 14.21
CA GLU A 510 22.84 24.50 14.94
C GLU A 510 21.59 25.20 15.52
N ASP A 511 21.23 26.36 14.97
CA ASP A 511 20.07 27.18 15.34
C ASP A 511 19.09 27.35 14.17
N GLN A 512 19.14 26.44 13.18
CA GLN A 512 18.34 26.49 11.95
C GLN A 512 17.24 25.42 11.92
N LEU A 513 17.50 24.23 12.46
CA LEU A 513 16.55 23.11 12.41
C LEU A 513 16.63 22.27 13.68
N GLN A 514 15.47 21.87 14.19
CA GLN A 514 15.33 20.82 15.18
C GLN A 514 14.32 19.78 14.72
N ILE A 515 14.73 18.51 14.70
CA ILE A 515 13.86 17.35 14.50
C ILE A 515 13.75 16.62 15.83
N SER A 516 12.53 16.46 16.33
CA SER A 516 12.25 15.75 17.59
C SER A 516 11.43 14.50 17.30
N LEU A 517 11.86 13.35 17.81
CA LEU A 517 11.15 12.08 17.73
C LEU A 517 10.36 11.86 19.01
N ALA A 518 9.06 11.62 18.88
CA ALA A 518 8.20 11.37 20.03
C ALA A 518 8.56 10.03 20.70
N PRO A 519 8.32 9.90 22.03
CA PRO A 519 8.33 8.59 22.68
C PRO A 519 7.36 7.65 21.94
N GLU A 520 7.76 6.40 21.73
CA GLU A 520 6.99 5.35 20.99
C GLU A 520 7.21 5.29 19.47
N SER A 521 8.02 6.17 18.88
CA SER A 521 8.48 5.99 17.50
C SER A 521 9.21 4.65 17.32
N SER A 522 8.99 3.93 16.23
CA SER A 522 9.53 2.58 16.01
C SER A 522 10.44 2.49 14.79
N LEU A 523 11.51 1.70 14.94
CA LEU A 523 12.39 1.27 13.87
C LEU A 523 12.37 -0.26 13.82
N PHE A 524 11.88 -0.80 12.71
CA PHE A 524 11.93 -2.22 12.40
C PHE A 524 12.89 -2.47 11.24
N MET A 525 13.79 -3.45 11.37
CA MET A 525 14.64 -3.89 10.28
C MET A 525 14.75 -5.41 10.27
N GLN A 526 14.49 -6.01 9.12
CA GLN A 526 14.73 -7.41 8.84
C GLN A 526 15.86 -7.55 7.82
N PHE A 527 16.85 -8.35 8.16
CA PHE A 527 17.90 -8.81 7.27
C PHE A 527 17.77 -10.32 7.15
N ALA A 528 17.76 -10.82 5.92
CA ALA A 528 17.88 -12.24 5.62
C ALA A 528 19.05 -12.44 4.65
N LEU A 529 19.92 -13.39 4.96
CA LEU A 529 21.05 -13.77 4.14
C LEU A 529 21.02 -15.28 3.91
N ASN A 530 20.96 -15.67 2.66
CA ASN A 530 21.13 -17.04 2.23
C ASN A 530 22.37 -17.12 1.35
N ALA A 531 23.36 -17.89 1.78
CA ALA A 531 24.55 -18.15 1.00
C ALA A 531 24.66 -19.65 0.75
N SER A 532 24.85 -20.05 -0.50
CA SER A 532 25.13 -21.43 -0.88
C SER A 532 26.43 -21.53 -1.66
N ALA A 533 27.21 -22.56 -1.37
CA ALA A 533 28.44 -22.87 -2.08
C ALA A 533 28.47 -24.36 -2.44
N GLY A 534 28.77 -24.65 -3.71
CA GLY A 534 28.94 -25.99 -4.26
C GLY A 534 30.37 -26.22 -4.75
N LEU A 535 30.81 -27.48 -4.81
CA LEU A 535 32.01 -27.89 -5.53
C LEU A 535 31.64 -28.93 -6.57
N ASP A 536 31.92 -28.65 -7.85
CA ASP A 536 31.75 -29.61 -8.95
C ASP A 536 33.11 -30.23 -9.34
N GLU A 537 33.12 -31.56 -9.48
CA GLU A 537 34.16 -32.47 -10.04
C GLU A 537 35.66 -32.08 -9.98
N LEU A 538 36.45 -32.95 -9.32
CA LEU A 538 37.88 -32.83 -9.01
C LEU A 538 38.89 -32.89 -10.19
N HIS A 539 38.46 -32.87 -11.47
CA HIS A 539 39.34 -33.16 -12.61
C HIS A 539 39.82 -31.94 -13.41
N SER A 540 39.23 -30.77 -13.17
CA SER A 540 39.64 -29.45 -13.68
C SER A 540 39.06 -28.45 -12.70
N TYR A 541 39.87 -27.95 -11.76
CA TYR A 541 39.38 -27.24 -10.57
C TYR A 541 38.82 -25.83 -10.88
N ASP A 542 37.64 -25.78 -11.49
CA ASP A 542 36.77 -24.61 -11.52
C ASP A 542 36.02 -24.55 -10.17
N TYR A 543 36.02 -23.38 -9.52
CA TYR A 543 35.33 -23.18 -8.24
C TYR A 543 34.09 -22.30 -8.46
N THR A 544 32.92 -22.82 -8.13
CA THR A 544 31.67 -22.10 -8.33
C THR A 544 31.02 -21.88 -6.96
N ALA A 545 31.17 -20.69 -6.36
CA ALA A 545 30.32 -20.31 -5.23
C ALA A 545 29.02 -19.76 -5.81
N SER A 546 27.97 -20.57 -5.79
CA SER A 546 26.86 -20.36 -6.72
C SER A 546 25.98 -19.18 -6.33
N ASP A 547 25.51 -18.98 -5.10
CA ASP A 547 24.48 -17.95 -4.87
C ASP A 547 24.61 -17.30 -3.48
N LEU A 548 24.73 -15.96 -3.45
CA LEU A 548 24.54 -15.13 -2.26
C LEU A 548 23.28 -14.30 -2.46
N ASP A 549 22.25 -14.57 -1.68
CA ASP A 549 21.02 -13.80 -1.62
C ASP A 549 20.98 -13.02 -0.31
N VAL A 550 20.79 -11.71 -0.42
CA VAL A 550 20.62 -10.78 0.69
C VAL A 550 19.27 -10.11 0.49
N LEU A 551 18.38 -10.24 1.46
CA LEU A 551 17.13 -9.51 1.55
C LEU A 551 17.24 -8.55 2.73
N ILE A 552 16.90 -7.29 2.52
CA ILE A 552 16.82 -6.26 3.55
C ILE A 552 15.44 -5.64 3.45
N ARG A 553 14.67 -5.75 4.53
CA ARG A 553 13.42 -5.04 4.72
C ARG A 553 13.59 -4.10 5.90
N ALA A 554 13.16 -2.86 5.78
CA ALA A 554 13.24 -1.90 6.87
C ALA A 554 12.01 -0.99 6.85
N PHE A 555 11.44 -0.78 8.03
CA PHE A 555 10.39 0.19 8.27
C PHE A 555 10.83 1.15 9.36
N PHE A 556 10.69 2.43 9.10
CA PHE A 556 10.94 3.48 10.07
C PHE A 556 9.68 4.32 10.20
N ASP A 557 8.98 4.11 11.31
CA ASP A 557 7.70 4.71 11.62
C ASP A 557 7.87 5.64 12.82
N VAL A 558 7.96 6.94 12.56
CA VAL A 558 8.30 7.90 13.60
C VAL A 558 7.31 9.05 13.66
N ASP A 559 6.81 9.32 14.86
CA ASP A 559 6.11 10.56 15.15
C ASP A 559 7.16 11.64 15.34
N VAL A 560 7.13 12.64 14.47
CA VAL A 560 8.18 13.65 14.33
C VAL A 560 7.62 15.06 14.42
N THR A 561 8.37 15.93 15.09
CA THR A 561 8.21 17.37 15.01
C THR A 561 9.46 17.97 14.38
N VAL A 562 9.31 18.62 13.23
CA VAL A 562 10.38 19.34 12.53
C VAL A 562 10.13 20.83 12.66
N GLU A 563 10.98 21.52 13.40
CA GLU A 563 10.88 22.96 13.63
C GLU A 563 12.02 23.70 12.93
N GLN A 564 11.66 24.61 12.02
CA GLN A 564 12.62 25.55 11.44
C GLN A 564 12.84 26.73 12.38
N LEU A 565 14.06 26.83 12.90
CA LEU A 565 14.46 27.82 13.89
C LEU A 565 15.01 29.07 13.21
N ASN A 566 14.77 30.23 13.81
CA ASN A 566 15.34 31.54 13.44
C ASN A 566 15.16 31.98 11.97
N ARG A 567 14.11 31.51 11.28
CA ARG A 567 13.79 31.92 9.90
C ARG A 567 12.61 32.89 9.82
N GLU A 568 12.71 33.84 8.89
CA GLU A 568 11.57 34.65 8.45
C GLU A 568 10.61 33.72 7.69
N ASN A 569 9.41 33.51 8.24
CA ASN A 569 8.42 32.51 7.78
C ASN A 569 8.83 31.04 8.00
N GLY A 570 9.55 30.74 9.09
CA GLY A 570 9.78 29.36 9.51
C GLY A 570 8.47 28.60 9.71
N VAL A 571 8.48 27.33 9.30
CA VAL A 571 7.35 26.40 9.46
C VAL A 571 7.72 25.28 10.44
N THR A 572 6.72 24.80 11.17
CA THR A 572 6.80 23.62 12.00
C THR A 572 5.94 22.52 11.39
N PHE A 573 6.54 21.38 11.07
CA PHE A 573 5.79 20.17 10.73
C PHE A 573 5.62 19.33 11.99
N THR A 574 4.40 18.86 12.25
CA THR A 574 4.12 17.84 13.27
C THR A 574 3.30 16.74 12.63
N GLY A 575 3.78 15.51 12.72
CA GLY A 575 3.10 14.39 12.07
C GLY A 575 3.87 13.08 12.21
N ARG A 576 3.46 12.07 11.47
CA ARG A 576 4.17 10.79 11.38
C ARG A 576 4.90 10.69 10.04
N THR A 577 6.10 10.14 10.09
CA THR A 577 6.92 9.79 8.93
C THR A 577 7.06 8.28 8.87
N HIS A 578 6.73 7.70 7.72
CA HIS A 578 7.01 6.32 7.38
C HIS A 578 8.08 6.25 6.31
N ILE A 579 9.10 5.43 6.51
CA ILE A 579 10.05 5.04 5.47
C ILE A 579 10.09 3.53 5.40
N GLY A 580 9.55 2.97 4.32
CA GLY A 580 9.62 1.55 4.01
C GLY A 580 10.68 1.28 2.95
N LEU A 581 11.50 0.26 3.14
CA LEU A 581 12.47 -0.22 2.16
C LEU A 581 12.38 -1.74 2.08
N ASP A 582 12.17 -2.28 0.90
CA ASP A 582 12.39 -3.69 0.57
C ASP A 582 13.45 -3.75 -0.54
N THR A 583 14.61 -4.33 -0.25
CA THR A 583 15.67 -4.49 -1.23
C THR A 583 16.24 -5.89 -1.17
N ALA A 584 16.44 -6.48 -2.34
CA ALA A 584 17.06 -7.78 -2.49
C ALA A 584 18.31 -7.66 -3.36
N ALA A 585 19.47 -8.01 -2.84
CA ALA A 585 20.68 -8.15 -3.63
C ALA A 585 20.97 -9.65 -3.79
N THR A 586 21.07 -10.12 -5.03
CA THR A 586 21.61 -11.44 -5.31
C THR A 586 22.98 -11.28 -5.95
N ALA A 587 23.90 -12.19 -5.67
CA ALA A 587 25.23 -12.12 -6.24
C ALA A 587 25.78 -13.51 -6.57
N ASP A 588 26.11 -13.69 -7.85
CA ASP A 588 26.76 -14.91 -8.32
C ASP A 588 28.29 -14.71 -8.21
N LEU A 589 28.96 -15.61 -7.49
CA LEU A 589 30.41 -15.56 -7.22
C LEU A 589 31.15 -16.70 -7.94
N ASN A 590 31.58 -16.44 -9.18
CA ASN A 590 32.27 -17.45 -10.00
C ASN A 590 33.80 -17.30 -9.90
N PHE A 591 34.52 -18.31 -9.42
CA PHE A 591 35.99 -18.30 -9.40
C PHE A 591 36.57 -19.32 -10.40
N ASN A 592 37.31 -18.85 -11.39
CA ASN A 592 38.02 -19.72 -12.34
C ASN A 592 39.54 -19.62 -12.11
N GLY A 593 40.20 -20.74 -11.82
CA GLY A 593 41.65 -20.78 -11.56
C GLY A 593 42.32 -21.97 -12.23
N THR A 594 43.51 -21.77 -12.81
CA THR A 594 44.31 -22.87 -13.39
C THR A 594 45.55 -23.15 -12.54
N LEU A 595 45.58 -24.31 -11.88
CA LEU A 595 46.76 -24.87 -11.22
C LEU A 595 47.75 -25.40 -12.25
N ILE A 596 49.03 -25.02 -12.18
CA ILE A 596 50.10 -25.65 -12.96
C ILE A 596 50.84 -26.65 -12.05
N PRO A 597 50.67 -27.98 -12.25
CA PRO A 597 51.18 -28.98 -11.32
C PRO A 597 52.71 -29.03 -11.17
N SER A 598 53.47 -28.49 -12.13
CA SER A 598 54.91 -28.74 -12.22
C SER A 598 55.78 -27.92 -11.25
N GLU A 599 55.24 -26.94 -10.52
CA GLU A 599 56.05 -26.09 -9.63
C GLU A 599 55.41 -25.74 -8.26
N HIS A 600 54.24 -26.31 -7.89
CA HIS A 600 53.44 -25.83 -6.74
C HIS A 600 53.14 -24.31 -6.84
N ARG A 601 52.93 -23.80 -8.06
CA ARG A 601 52.60 -22.40 -8.32
C ARG A 601 51.20 -22.31 -8.93
N TYR A 602 50.38 -21.39 -8.43
CA TYR A 602 49.17 -20.94 -9.11
C TYR A 602 49.57 -19.96 -10.21
N SER A 603 49.06 -20.12 -11.43
CA SER A 603 49.50 -19.26 -12.53
C SER A 603 48.57 -18.08 -12.81
N ASN A 604 47.27 -18.18 -12.52
CA ASN A 604 46.30 -17.07 -12.56
C ASN A 604 45.03 -17.48 -11.80
N LEU A 605 44.53 -16.63 -10.89
CA LEU A 605 43.19 -16.75 -10.30
C LEU A 605 42.30 -15.66 -10.90
N TYR A 606 41.18 -16.04 -11.52
CA TYR A 606 40.16 -15.12 -11.99
C TYR A 606 38.93 -15.24 -11.10
N ALA A 607 38.52 -14.16 -10.45
CA ALA A 607 37.22 -14.10 -9.79
C ALA A 607 36.30 -13.18 -10.61
N TYR A 608 35.15 -13.72 -11.01
CA TYR A 608 34.06 -13.00 -11.63
C TYR A 608 32.96 -12.81 -10.59
N PHE A 609 32.59 -11.56 -10.36
CA PHE A 609 31.52 -11.20 -9.44
C PHE A 609 30.40 -10.57 -10.27
N TYR A 610 29.23 -11.18 -10.23
CA TYR A 610 28.04 -10.69 -10.91
C TYR A 610 26.96 -10.34 -9.89
N PRO A 611 27.09 -9.21 -9.16
CA PRO A 611 26.02 -8.72 -8.32
C PRO A 611 24.85 -8.29 -9.21
N THR A 612 23.69 -8.85 -8.93
CA THR A 612 22.40 -8.34 -9.38
C THR A 612 21.78 -7.61 -8.20
N LEU A 613 21.85 -6.28 -8.23
CA LEU A 613 21.12 -5.50 -7.25
C LEU A 613 19.68 -5.37 -7.75
N THR A 614 18.73 -5.83 -6.94
CA THR A 614 17.32 -5.47 -7.08
C THR A 614 17.01 -4.57 -5.90
N THR A 615 17.10 -3.26 -6.09
CA THR A 615 16.31 -2.39 -5.22
C THR A 615 14.86 -2.82 -5.45
N GLY A 616 14.14 -3.23 -4.41
CA GLY A 616 12.75 -3.65 -4.55
C GLY A 616 11.91 -2.39 -4.54
N GLN A 617 11.24 -2.16 -3.41
CA GLN A 617 10.38 -1.02 -3.18
C GLN A 617 10.99 -0.07 -2.15
N LEU A 618 10.86 1.24 -2.37
CA LEU A 618 11.11 2.29 -1.38
C LEU A 618 9.84 3.13 -1.26
N SER A 619 9.44 3.40 -0.03
CA SER A 619 8.27 4.16 0.32
C SER A 619 8.67 5.22 1.33
N ILE A 620 8.28 6.46 1.09
CA ILE A 620 8.47 7.57 2.02
C ILE A 620 7.13 8.27 2.12
N VAL A 621 6.55 8.31 3.31
CA VAL A 621 5.31 9.04 3.57
C VAL A 621 5.52 10.00 4.74
N LEU A 622 5.16 11.25 4.52
CA LEU A 622 5.08 12.31 5.51
C LEU A 622 3.61 12.66 5.65
N ASP A 623 3.04 12.48 6.84
CA ASP A 623 1.63 12.77 7.09
C ASP A 623 1.50 13.60 8.36
N GLY A 624 0.98 14.82 8.25
CA GLY A 624 0.88 15.72 9.39
C GLY A 624 0.36 17.10 9.05
N SER A 625 0.63 18.05 9.94
CA SER A 625 0.28 19.45 9.75
C SER A 625 1.52 20.34 9.72
N LEU A 626 1.52 21.28 8.77
CA LEU A 626 2.44 22.40 8.72
C LEU A 626 1.78 23.57 9.46
N THR A 627 2.49 24.19 10.39
CA THR A 627 2.05 25.41 11.08
C THR A 627 3.07 26.51 10.86
N ASN A 628 2.62 27.71 10.50
CA ASN A 628 3.51 28.87 10.34
C ASN A 628 3.54 29.76 11.61
N ALA A 629 4.41 30.77 11.62
CA ALA A 629 4.53 31.71 12.74
C ALA A 629 3.28 32.57 13.01
N LEU A 630 2.33 32.64 12.07
CA LEU A 630 1.05 33.34 12.22
C LEU A 630 -0.03 32.44 12.85
N GLY A 631 0.23 31.13 12.98
CA GLY A 631 -0.69 30.14 13.50
C GLY A 631 -1.62 29.54 12.45
N ASP A 632 -1.34 29.77 11.15
CA ASP A 632 -2.07 29.10 10.08
C ASP A 632 -1.59 27.65 10.00
N GLU A 633 -2.54 26.72 9.80
CA GLU A 633 -2.31 25.28 9.79
C GLU A 633 -2.76 24.66 8.47
N LEU A 634 -1.89 23.87 7.86
CA LEU A 634 -2.15 23.08 6.66
C LEU A 634 -1.93 21.61 6.97
N ASN A 635 -3.00 20.82 6.97
CA ASN A 635 -2.89 19.36 7.00
C ASN A 635 -2.51 18.87 5.61
N THR A 636 -1.39 18.16 5.53
CA THR A 636 -0.85 17.69 4.27
C THR A 636 -0.22 16.31 4.43
N ARG A 637 -0.34 15.53 3.37
CA ARG A 637 0.30 14.25 3.21
C ARG A 637 1.13 14.30 1.95
N PHE A 638 2.36 13.81 2.05
CA PHE A 638 3.24 13.63 0.92
C PHE A 638 3.75 12.20 0.92
N ALA A 639 3.56 11.48 -0.18
CA ALA A 639 4.06 10.13 -0.36
C ALA A 639 4.92 10.04 -1.63
N ILE A 640 6.03 9.32 -1.54
CA ILE A 640 6.82 8.85 -2.66
C ILE A 640 6.88 7.34 -2.55
N ARG A 641 6.52 6.64 -3.60
CA ARG A 641 6.76 5.21 -3.77
C ARG A 641 7.63 5.01 -5.00
N THR A 642 8.61 4.14 -4.88
CA THR A 642 9.40 3.69 -6.03
C THR A 642 9.42 2.18 -6.04
N ASP A 643 9.21 1.58 -7.20
CA ASP A 643 9.42 0.15 -7.40
C ASP A 643 10.47 -0.08 -8.49
N SER A 644 11.46 -0.88 -8.18
CA SER A 644 12.53 -1.28 -9.08
C SER A 644 12.56 -2.79 -9.30
N SER A 645 11.50 -3.50 -8.92
CA SER A 645 11.28 -4.93 -9.19
C SER A 645 11.47 -5.29 -10.67
N ASN A 646 11.06 -4.38 -11.57
CA ASN A 646 11.18 -4.45 -13.02
C ASN A 646 12.57 -4.01 -13.54
N PHE A 647 13.39 -3.33 -12.74
CA PHE A 647 14.74 -2.89 -13.08
C PHE A 647 15.80 -3.64 -12.28
N ARG A 648 16.37 -4.69 -12.88
CA ARG A 648 17.39 -5.54 -12.27
C ARG A 648 18.75 -5.37 -12.96
N PRO A 649 19.51 -4.31 -12.64
CA PRO A 649 20.83 -4.12 -13.24
C PRO A 649 21.77 -5.23 -12.78
N ARG A 650 22.08 -6.15 -13.69
CA ARG A 650 23.17 -7.11 -13.50
C ARG A 650 24.49 -6.39 -13.75
N CYS A 651 25.13 -5.96 -12.67
CA CYS A 651 26.43 -5.31 -12.74
C CYS A 651 27.50 -6.40 -12.86
N SER A 652 28.43 -6.26 -13.82
CA SER A 652 29.59 -7.16 -13.90
C SER A 652 30.82 -6.46 -13.35
N SER A 653 31.54 -7.10 -12.41
CA SER A 653 32.89 -6.70 -12.03
C SER A 653 33.88 -7.86 -12.16
N ARG A 654 35.12 -7.52 -12.52
CA ARG A 654 36.19 -8.49 -12.74
C ARG A 654 37.36 -8.21 -11.82
N PHE A 655 37.72 -9.20 -11.02
CA PHE A 655 38.91 -9.17 -10.17
C PHE A 655 40.03 -9.95 -10.83
N TYR A 656 41.23 -9.35 -10.86
CA TYR A 656 42.43 -9.96 -11.42
C TYR A 656 43.55 -9.85 -10.37
N ASP A 657 44.02 -10.99 -9.87
CA ASP A 657 45.20 -11.08 -9.01
C ASP A 657 46.26 -11.97 -9.69
N ASN A 658 47.47 -11.43 -9.80
CA ASN A 658 48.54 -11.97 -10.65
C ASN A 658 49.71 -12.47 -9.82
N ASN A 659 49.68 -12.37 -8.48
CA ASN A 659 50.90 -12.56 -7.71
C ASN A 659 50.66 -13.04 -6.28
N ILE A 660 50.41 -14.35 -6.11
CA ILE A 660 50.50 -15.00 -4.80
C ILE A 660 51.92 -15.53 -4.61
N ASP A 661 52.78 -14.76 -3.94
CA ASP A 661 54.15 -15.18 -3.61
C ASP A 661 54.17 -15.90 -2.24
N TYR A 662 54.42 -17.21 -2.23
CA TYR A 662 54.37 -18.05 -1.03
C TYR A 662 55.69 -17.99 -0.25
N GLY A 663 55.86 -16.95 0.57
CA GLY A 663 56.84 -16.90 1.64
C GLY A 663 56.28 -17.31 3.00
N ASN A 664 56.47 -18.58 3.38
CA ASN A 664 56.29 -19.18 4.73
C ASN A 664 54.87 -19.53 5.25
N ASN A 665 54.44 -20.76 4.99
CA ASN A 665 53.92 -21.77 5.95
C ASN A 665 52.97 -21.33 7.11
N ARG A 666 51.98 -20.48 6.87
CA ARG A 666 50.75 -20.39 7.69
C ARG A 666 49.52 -20.26 6.79
N TYR A 667 48.61 -21.24 6.89
CA TYR A 667 47.36 -21.35 6.13
C TYR A 667 46.26 -20.45 6.70
N TRP A 668 46.46 -19.14 6.74
CA TRP A 668 45.40 -18.20 7.17
C TRP A 668 45.05 -17.32 5.97
N TRP A 669 43.82 -17.44 5.48
CA TRP A 669 43.21 -16.49 4.54
C TRP A 669 42.99 -15.18 5.29
N ARG A 670 44.04 -14.38 5.43
CA ARG A 670 43.94 -13.01 5.92
C ARG A 670 44.29 -12.14 4.72
N SER A 671 43.28 -11.51 4.13
CA SER A 671 43.49 -10.46 3.14
C SER A 671 44.33 -9.37 3.79
N TYR A 672 45.64 -9.42 3.57
CA TYR A 672 46.55 -8.37 3.98
C TYR A 672 46.35 -7.20 3.01
N TYR A 673 45.48 -6.28 3.40
CA TYR A 673 45.55 -4.89 2.94
C TYR A 673 46.88 -4.32 3.48
N THR A 674 47.95 -4.50 2.71
CA THR A 674 49.20 -3.80 2.95
C THR A 674 49.34 -2.73 1.86
N ASP A 675 49.38 -1.47 2.30
CA ASP A 675 49.45 -0.22 1.53
C ASP A 675 50.68 -0.06 0.59
N THR A 676 51.34 -1.14 0.19
CA THR A 676 52.66 -1.08 -0.48
C THR A 676 52.73 -1.68 -1.87
N TYR A 677 51.63 -2.22 -2.41
CA TYR A 677 51.51 -2.57 -3.83
C TYR A 677 50.41 -1.72 -4.49
N PRO A 678 50.58 -1.31 -5.77
CA PRO A 678 49.50 -0.64 -6.48
C PRO A 678 48.29 -1.56 -6.44
N SER A 679 47.19 -1.04 -5.91
CA SER A 679 45.94 -1.75 -5.71
C SER A 679 45.56 -2.59 -6.94
N PRO A 680 44.94 -3.76 -6.77
CA PRO A 680 44.27 -4.42 -7.87
C PRO A 680 43.28 -3.41 -8.46
N THR A 681 43.56 -2.93 -9.67
CA THR A 681 42.69 -1.98 -10.35
C THR A 681 41.39 -2.68 -10.68
N LEU A 682 40.32 -2.43 -9.92
CA LEU A 682 38.93 -2.70 -10.31
C LEU A 682 38.72 -2.03 -11.67
N ARG A 683 38.70 -2.81 -12.76
CA ARG A 683 38.84 -2.22 -14.12
C ARG A 683 37.55 -1.91 -14.85
N TYR A 684 36.41 -2.51 -14.51
CA TYR A 684 35.14 -2.23 -15.19
C TYR A 684 33.96 -2.56 -14.29
N TYR A 685 33.17 -1.55 -13.91
CA TYR A 685 31.78 -1.71 -13.49
C TYR A 685 30.93 -1.35 -14.70
N ASN A 686 30.21 -2.32 -15.25
CA ASN A 686 29.21 -2.08 -16.29
C ASN A 686 27.86 -2.46 -15.71
N CYS A 687 27.04 -1.47 -15.39
CA CYS A 687 25.64 -1.66 -15.01
C CYS A 687 24.79 -1.13 -16.17
N PRO A 688 23.82 -1.91 -16.68
CA PRO A 688 22.95 -1.42 -17.73
C PRO A 688 22.11 -0.23 -17.24
N ASN A 689 21.78 0.68 -18.15
CA ASN A 689 20.83 1.77 -17.89
C ASN A 689 19.38 1.25 -18.02
N GLU A 690 18.43 2.02 -17.50
CA GLU A 690 17.00 1.84 -17.74
C GLU A 690 16.69 1.82 -19.26
N ASN A 691 15.62 1.12 -19.63
CA ASN A 691 15.07 1.08 -20.98
C ASN A 691 13.55 0.88 -20.92
N ASP A 692 12.87 0.97 -22.07
CA ASP A 692 11.40 0.95 -22.19
C ASP A 692 10.72 -0.29 -21.58
N TYR A 693 11.46 -1.35 -21.29
CA TYR A 693 10.95 -2.59 -20.68
C TYR A 693 11.47 -2.85 -19.26
N ALA A 694 12.43 -2.05 -18.79
CA ALA A 694 13.05 -2.22 -17.48
C ALA A 694 13.52 -0.84 -16.97
N PHE A 695 12.66 -0.20 -16.17
CA PHE A 695 12.91 1.08 -15.55
C PHE A 695 12.38 1.06 -14.10
N VAL A 696 12.76 2.08 -13.34
CA VAL A 696 12.26 2.26 -11.97
C VAL A 696 10.94 3.01 -12.04
N ASP A 697 9.88 2.38 -11.56
CA ASP A 697 8.56 2.96 -11.37
C ASP A 697 8.64 3.96 -10.22
N ILE A 698 8.03 5.13 -10.40
CA ILE A 698 8.00 6.19 -9.38
C ILE A 698 6.58 6.74 -9.34
N ALA A 699 5.94 6.65 -8.19
CA ALA A 699 4.66 7.27 -7.90
C ALA A 699 4.85 8.31 -6.79
N THR A 700 4.27 9.48 -6.96
CA THR A 700 4.24 10.55 -5.95
C THR A 700 2.81 10.95 -5.71
N THR A 701 2.44 11.16 -4.45
CA THR A 701 1.11 11.60 -4.05
C THR A 701 1.25 12.78 -3.10
N LEU A 702 0.48 13.84 -3.33
CA LEU A 702 0.33 14.97 -2.43
C LEU A 702 -1.17 15.10 -2.11
N GLU A 703 -1.52 15.11 -0.84
CA GLU A 703 -2.89 15.31 -0.39
C GLU A 703 -2.96 16.47 0.61
N PHE A 704 -4.00 17.29 0.51
CA PHE A 704 -4.24 18.39 1.45
C PHE A 704 -5.72 18.80 1.42
N GLY A 705 -6.17 19.42 2.53
CA GLY A 705 -7.50 20.00 2.60
C GLY A 705 -7.54 21.43 2.03
N ALA A 706 -8.56 21.74 1.22
CA ALA A 706 -8.78 23.08 0.68
C ALA A 706 -10.23 23.54 0.88
N PHE A 707 -10.45 24.80 1.23
CA PHE A 707 -11.80 25.39 1.27
C PHE A 707 -12.10 26.13 -0.03
N ILE A 708 -13.15 25.70 -0.75
CA ILE A 708 -13.55 26.36 -2.00
C ILE A 708 -14.73 27.29 -1.68
N ASN A 709 -14.43 28.58 -1.54
CA ASN A 709 -15.40 29.63 -1.16
C ASN A 709 -16.67 29.64 -2.02
N ALA A 710 -16.54 29.39 -3.34
CA ALA A 710 -17.68 29.38 -4.26
C ALA A 710 -18.67 28.23 -3.99
N LEU A 711 -18.17 27.10 -3.48
CA LEU A 711 -18.95 25.93 -3.13
C LEU A 711 -19.31 25.91 -1.63
N ASN A 712 -18.70 26.80 -0.82
CA ASN A 712 -18.88 26.89 0.62
C ASN A 712 -18.68 25.53 1.33
N GLU A 713 -17.72 24.74 0.83
CA GLU A 713 -17.40 23.39 1.31
C GLU A 713 -15.87 23.19 1.34
N ARG A 714 -15.40 22.30 2.22
CA ARG A 714 -14.02 21.82 2.27
C ARG A 714 -13.87 20.56 1.41
N PHE A 715 -12.79 20.51 0.65
CA PHE A 715 -12.43 19.40 -0.22
C PHE A 715 -11.10 18.79 0.25
N SER A 716 -10.96 17.47 0.15
CA SER A 716 -9.65 16.84 0.04
C SER A 716 -9.21 16.91 -1.41
N VAL A 717 -8.03 17.47 -1.65
CA VAL A 717 -7.37 17.53 -2.95
C VAL A 717 -6.23 16.55 -2.91
N GLN A 718 -6.25 15.57 -3.81
CA GLN A 718 -5.16 14.63 -4.00
C GLN A 718 -4.56 14.84 -5.38
N VAL A 719 -3.25 14.97 -5.45
CA VAL A 719 -2.48 15.06 -6.68
C VAL A 719 -1.59 13.83 -6.73
N GLN A 720 -1.70 13.03 -7.78
CA GLN A 720 -0.81 11.91 -8.04
C GLN A 720 -0.01 12.14 -9.31
N ALA A 721 1.22 11.64 -9.34
CA ALA A 721 2.01 11.54 -10.55
C ALA A 721 2.79 10.24 -10.53
N THR A 722 2.62 9.44 -11.57
CA THR A 722 3.20 8.13 -11.73
C THR A 722 4.00 8.09 -13.03
N ARG A 723 5.23 7.63 -12.96
CA ARG A 723 6.04 7.32 -14.13
C ARG A 723 5.56 5.99 -14.72
N THR A 724 5.10 5.99 -15.96
CA THR A 724 4.56 4.81 -16.66
C THR A 724 5.52 4.21 -17.69
N GLY A 725 6.69 4.85 -17.88
CA GLY A 725 7.70 4.48 -18.86
C GLY A 725 9.01 5.23 -18.64
N VAL A 726 10.01 5.01 -19.48
CA VAL A 726 11.27 5.76 -19.38
C VAL A 726 11.03 7.27 -19.55
N ASP A 727 10.18 7.61 -20.52
CA ASP A 727 9.85 8.96 -20.96
C ASP A 727 8.32 9.26 -20.89
N THR A 728 7.52 8.36 -20.30
CA THR A 728 6.06 8.56 -20.15
C THR A 728 5.66 8.69 -18.68
N TYR A 729 4.62 9.49 -18.43
CA TYR A 729 4.07 9.70 -17.11
C TYR A 729 2.57 9.94 -17.16
N GLU A 730 1.91 9.60 -16.08
CA GLU A 730 0.51 9.90 -15.83
C GLU A 730 0.44 10.79 -14.59
N SER A 731 -0.47 11.75 -14.55
CA SER A 731 -0.74 12.53 -13.37
C SER A 731 -2.24 12.68 -13.19
N SER A 732 -2.73 12.50 -11.97
CA SER A 732 -4.14 12.71 -11.66
C SER A 732 -4.34 13.77 -10.57
N VAL A 733 -5.49 14.41 -10.59
CA VAL A 733 -5.98 15.30 -9.54
C VAL A 733 -7.38 14.85 -9.15
N SER A 734 -7.55 14.41 -7.92
CA SER A 734 -8.83 13.99 -7.37
C SER A 734 -9.34 15.03 -6.37
N LEU A 735 -10.60 15.38 -6.48
CA LEU A 735 -11.33 16.26 -5.57
C LEU A 735 -12.39 15.43 -4.86
N LYS A 736 -12.31 15.37 -3.53
CA LYS A 736 -13.25 14.64 -2.68
C LYS A 736 -13.89 15.59 -1.68
N ASN A 737 -15.18 15.46 -1.42
CA ASN A 737 -15.88 16.21 -0.38
C ASN A 737 -16.43 15.27 0.70
N SER A 738 -17.28 15.80 1.59
CA SER A 738 -17.89 15.02 2.67
C SER A 738 -18.79 13.86 2.21
N SER A 739 -19.23 13.89 0.95
CA SER A 739 -20.13 12.90 0.35
C SER A 739 -19.41 11.85 -0.51
N GLY A 740 -18.09 12.01 -0.74
CA GLY A 740 -17.27 11.07 -1.51
C GLY A 740 -16.41 11.76 -2.56
N MET A 741 -16.02 11.03 -3.60
CA MET A 741 -15.40 11.61 -4.79
C MET A 741 -16.36 12.60 -5.44
N LEU A 742 -15.87 13.76 -5.87
CA LEU A 742 -16.62 14.69 -6.72
C LEU A 742 -16.10 14.62 -8.16
N MET A 743 -14.77 14.57 -8.30
CA MET A 743 -14.13 14.61 -9.61
C MET A 743 -12.74 14.00 -9.55
N GLU A 744 -12.35 13.31 -10.61
CA GLU A 744 -10.99 12.89 -10.89
C GLU A 744 -10.58 13.39 -12.27
N ILE A 745 -9.41 14.00 -12.37
CA ILE A 745 -8.83 14.51 -13.61
C ILE A 745 -7.53 13.75 -13.85
N VAL A 746 -7.45 12.95 -14.90
CA VAL A 746 -6.25 12.21 -15.30
C VAL A 746 -5.65 12.87 -16.53
N TYR A 747 -4.34 13.08 -16.50
CA TYR A 747 -3.52 13.57 -17.60
C TYR A 747 -2.45 12.53 -17.92
N GLU A 748 -2.44 12.04 -19.15
CA GLU A 748 -1.40 11.14 -19.67
C GLU A 748 -0.47 11.93 -20.58
N GLY A 749 0.82 11.93 -20.25
CA GLY A 749 1.88 12.62 -21.00
C GLY A 749 2.98 11.67 -21.48
N ASP A 750 3.49 11.93 -22.67
CA ASP A 750 4.62 11.21 -23.26
C ASP A 750 5.61 12.25 -23.81
N ASP A 751 6.82 12.34 -23.22
CA ASP A 751 7.85 13.27 -23.69
C ASP A 751 8.33 12.96 -25.13
N SER A 752 7.95 11.81 -25.68
CA SER A 752 8.25 11.37 -27.05
C SER A 752 7.10 11.60 -28.06
N SER A 753 5.91 12.04 -27.61
CA SER A 753 4.75 12.28 -28.48
C SER A 753 4.14 13.69 -28.29
N ASP A 754 3.48 14.21 -29.33
CA ASP A 754 2.80 15.51 -29.28
C ASP A 754 1.33 15.41 -28.82
N ILE A 755 0.86 14.21 -28.44
CA ILE A 755 -0.56 13.95 -28.12
C ILE A 755 -0.70 13.71 -26.62
N ASP A 756 -1.27 14.70 -25.93
CA ASP A 756 -1.67 14.60 -24.53
C ASP A 756 -3.16 14.23 -24.44
N ASN A 757 -3.51 13.28 -23.57
CA ASN A 757 -4.89 12.92 -23.25
C ASN A 757 -5.27 13.47 -21.87
N ILE A 758 -6.47 14.04 -21.76
CA ILE A 758 -7.07 14.43 -20.48
C ILE A 758 -8.40 13.71 -20.33
N THR A 759 -8.58 13.02 -19.22
CA THR A 759 -9.84 12.38 -18.85
C THR A 759 -10.34 13.00 -17.55
N ILE A 760 -11.62 13.32 -17.49
CA ILE A 760 -12.30 13.78 -16.28
C ILE A 760 -13.41 12.78 -15.98
N GLU A 761 -13.48 12.29 -14.75
CA GLU A 761 -14.54 11.39 -14.29
C GLU A 761 -15.18 11.95 -13.01
N ASN A 762 -16.45 11.65 -12.76
CA ASN A 762 -17.16 12.03 -11.53
C ASN A 762 -17.73 10.80 -10.80
N GLU A 763 -18.37 11.01 -9.65
CA GLU A 763 -18.92 9.90 -8.85
C GLU A 763 -20.02 9.08 -9.54
N ASN A 764 -20.49 9.51 -10.71
CA ASN A 764 -21.55 8.85 -11.46
C ASN A 764 -21.02 8.08 -12.67
N ASN A 765 -19.70 7.86 -12.76
CA ASN A 765 -19.01 7.26 -13.91
C ASN A 765 -19.34 7.98 -15.23
N VAL A 766 -19.60 9.30 -15.15
CA VAL A 766 -19.63 10.14 -16.34
C VAL A 766 -18.17 10.50 -16.62
N GLU A 767 -17.70 10.11 -17.80
CA GLU A 767 -16.35 10.38 -18.26
C GLU A 767 -16.39 11.40 -19.39
N LEU A 768 -15.56 12.43 -19.28
CA LEU A 768 -15.24 13.39 -20.32
C LEU A 768 -13.78 13.18 -20.71
N SER A 769 -13.52 12.69 -21.92
CA SER A 769 -12.16 12.54 -22.44
C SER A 769 -11.88 13.53 -23.57
N LEU A 770 -10.77 14.25 -23.46
CA LEU A 770 -10.24 15.24 -24.39
C LEU A 770 -8.90 14.75 -24.94
N PHE A 771 -8.69 14.96 -26.23
CA PHE A 771 -7.44 14.64 -26.90
C PHE A 771 -7.10 15.72 -27.93
N SER A 772 -5.81 15.98 -28.10
CA SER A 772 -5.31 16.87 -29.14
C SER A 772 -5.26 16.15 -30.49
N VAL A 773 -5.58 16.86 -31.57
CA VAL A 773 -5.67 16.27 -32.92
C VAL A 773 -4.64 16.85 -33.90
N ASP A 774 -3.79 17.79 -33.45
CA ASP A 774 -2.77 18.44 -34.28
C ASP A 774 -1.43 18.57 -33.52
N GLU A 775 -0.30 18.49 -34.25
CA GLU A 775 1.07 18.59 -33.71
C GLU A 775 1.32 19.97 -33.05
N ASP A 776 0.55 20.99 -33.45
CA ASP A 776 0.62 22.35 -32.89
C ASP A 776 -0.29 22.56 -31.65
N ARG A 777 -1.05 21.54 -31.21
CA ARG A 777 -2.00 21.53 -30.07
C ARG A 777 -3.22 22.47 -30.13
N ASP A 778 -3.52 23.03 -31.30
CA ASP A 778 -4.56 24.07 -31.45
C ASP A 778 -6.00 23.52 -31.63
N VAL A 779 -6.19 22.21 -31.81
CA VAL A 779 -7.53 21.61 -32.01
C VAL A 779 -7.78 20.52 -30.98
N ILE A 780 -8.76 20.77 -30.09
CA ILE A 780 -9.21 19.83 -29.07
C ILE A 780 -10.48 19.11 -29.55
N GLN A 781 -10.51 17.80 -29.42
CA GLN A 781 -11.71 16.97 -29.59
C GLN A 781 -11.94 16.13 -28.35
N GLY A 782 -13.16 15.64 -28.17
CA GLY A 782 -13.47 14.80 -27.02
C GLY A 782 -14.83 14.11 -27.10
N ARG A 783 -15.12 13.35 -26.05
CA ARG A 783 -16.37 12.58 -25.89
C ARG A 783 -16.86 12.66 -24.46
N LEU A 784 -18.17 12.47 -24.31
CA LEU A 784 -18.86 12.31 -23.03
C LEU A 784 -19.52 10.94 -23.00
N THR A 785 -19.15 10.11 -22.03
CA THR A 785 -19.67 8.76 -21.84
C THR A 785 -20.22 8.57 -20.43
N LEU A 786 -21.22 7.71 -20.28
CA LEU A 786 -21.71 7.22 -18.99
C LEU A 786 -21.71 5.69 -19.06
N ASN A 787 -20.96 5.03 -18.16
CA ASN A 787 -20.76 3.57 -18.18
C ASN A 787 -20.33 3.06 -19.57
N GLY A 788 -19.40 3.77 -20.22
CA GLY A 788 -18.90 3.47 -21.57
C GLY A 788 -19.86 3.75 -22.73
N THR A 789 -21.10 4.16 -22.46
CA THR A 789 -22.05 4.56 -23.50
C THR A 789 -21.88 6.04 -23.80
N GLU A 790 -21.63 6.41 -25.05
CA GLU A 790 -21.45 7.82 -25.44
C GLU A 790 -22.79 8.58 -25.47
N TYR A 791 -22.81 9.75 -24.84
CA TYR A 791 -23.95 10.67 -24.75
C TYR A 791 -23.67 12.04 -25.39
N GLY A 792 -22.41 12.38 -25.63
CA GLY A 792 -22.03 13.63 -26.27
C GLY A 792 -20.65 13.60 -26.95
N SER A 793 -20.43 14.58 -27.81
CA SER A 793 -19.15 14.83 -28.49
C SER A 793 -18.70 16.26 -28.24
N ILE A 794 -17.39 16.46 -28.16
CA ILE A 794 -16.74 17.74 -27.90
C ILE A 794 -15.89 18.10 -29.11
N SER A 795 -16.04 19.33 -29.58
CA SER A 795 -15.24 19.85 -30.69
C SER A 795 -14.94 21.32 -30.50
N ASP A 796 -13.74 21.74 -30.88
CA ASP A 796 -13.43 23.14 -31.08
C ASP A 796 -14.13 23.70 -32.35
N GLU A 797 -15.05 24.65 -32.13
CA GLU A 797 -15.69 25.42 -33.20
C GLU A 797 -15.24 26.90 -33.14
N SER A 798 -14.10 27.20 -33.76
CA SER A 798 -13.52 28.56 -33.89
C SER A 798 -12.95 29.16 -32.60
N GLY A 799 -12.25 28.36 -31.79
CA GLY A 799 -11.66 28.72 -30.51
C GLY A 799 -12.66 28.63 -29.35
N THR A 800 -13.74 27.87 -29.51
CA THR A 800 -14.75 27.64 -28.48
C THR A 800 -15.09 26.16 -28.44
N LEU A 801 -14.98 25.56 -27.27
CA LEU A 801 -15.34 24.16 -27.07
C LEU A 801 -16.87 24.04 -27.04
N VAL A 802 -17.42 23.23 -27.94
CA VAL A 802 -18.86 22.96 -28.02
C VAL A 802 -19.10 21.49 -27.69
N ILE A 803 -19.96 21.25 -26.69
CA ILE A 803 -20.52 19.94 -26.39
C ILE A 803 -21.83 19.78 -27.17
N ARG A 804 -21.92 18.73 -28.00
CA ARG A 804 -23.16 18.33 -28.67
C ARG A 804 -23.64 17.01 -28.09
N TYR A 805 -24.80 17.02 -27.45
CA TYR A 805 -25.43 15.83 -26.88
C TYR A 805 -26.22 15.06 -27.94
N ARG A 806 -26.37 13.75 -27.74
CA ARG A 806 -27.13 12.86 -28.64
C ARG A 806 -28.64 13.13 -28.67
N ASP A 807 -29.17 13.79 -27.64
CA ASP A 807 -30.56 14.29 -27.63
C ASP A 807 -30.79 15.51 -28.54
N GLY A 808 -29.72 16.02 -29.17
CA GLY A 808 -29.74 17.17 -30.07
C GLY A 808 -29.58 18.52 -29.37
N SER A 809 -29.51 18.55 -28.03
CA SER A 809 -29.10 19.73 -27.28
C SER A 809 -27.59 19.98 -27.42
N PHE A 810 -27.17 21.21 -27.19
CA PHE A 810 -25.75 21.57 -27.20
C PHE A 810 -25.48 22.65 -26.16
N GLU A 811 -24.25 22.70 -25.72
CA GLU A 811 -23.75 23.71 -24.80
C GLU A 811 -22.35 24.14 -25.22
N SER A 812 -22.01 25.40 -25.00
CA SER A 812 -20.62 25.89 -25.11
C SER A 812 -19.95 25.81 -23.74
N LEU A 813 -18.72 25.31 -23.69
CA LEU A 813 -17.89 25.34 -22.49
C LEU A 813 -17.20 26.70 -22.36
#